data_AF-A0A257DAT1-F1
#
_entry.id   AF-A0A257DAT1-F1
#
_cell.length_a   1.000
_cell.length_b   1.000
_cell.length_c   1.000
_cell.angle_alpha   90.00
_cell.angle_beta   90.00
_cell.angle_gamma   90.00
#
_symmetry.space_group_name_H-M   'P 1'
#
loop_
_entity.id
_entity.type
_entity.pdbx_description
1 polymer ?
#
loop_
_entity_poly.entity_id
_entity_poly.type
_entity_poly.pdbx_seq_one_letter_code
_entity_poly.pdbx_strand_id
1 'polypeptide(L)'
;MCGIADCRCRLQRTRDDWLRSQALQRRLVMVVYQPRGLIETLLAALLRASLRWLLKPAFSPGVSIGFQRRWLSVLSRSTLVPRGVSVQPGTVGGVRGEWLRSMQAPHSPPGVVLYLHGGAFCVGSPATHRALTARLALVTGMPVFALDYRLAPEHRHPAALDDALAAYRGLHSEDADRPIVVAGDSAGGGLALSTALALRNGSSPRPAALVLLSPWVDLAMRDAPATEPPGEAMLSVAWAAACASHYLDDAALAETAPVSPLFADLHGLPPTLIQAGTDELLHDQALQLEAALQAAGVETRCEITARRWHVFQTHGGVLRSADEAIERIARFVMPPVAAARPAPKTIDHEVVILGAGMSGLCAGVKLKRAGTHDFVILEKQPGLGGTWWDNTYPGAHVDVPAPAYSFSFAANPDWRRRFPGAPEIQAYMQRVAARFGLLAHLRLGTQITDASFDEATGRWQIRTDRGDLLRARFFMCSAGPLSRPRWPDIPGLDDFRGLRLHSARWDHGVALQGQRVAVIGTGSTASQLVPPVAEQAQQLHLFQRTANWVMPRMDRRYTALDRALAHLPPYAALVRWNWAQVLEWGRRGFEDGTLARRGLLATAAAHRRRQVSDEALRERLTPSYPLGCKRIIYSNDFYPALCRPNVELVTEGIERLTAHGIVTTDGRERPIDVLVCATGFDVAHSLSAIRIAGLQGRTLADRWVDGPEAYHGITVSGFPNLFLMLGPNTATGHTSTLLYIEPEVDHAIACMQSVRDGGHRWIDVRSEAMREHNRHLQARLGRSVWSQCRSWYRHDNGRVFALFPGYTREYVDAVRRPDFSAYAFDAAHSHIDSPSEALA
;
A
#
# COMPACT_ATOMS: atom_id res chain seq x y z
N MET A 1 23.20 -62.42 34.43
CA MET A 1 21.96 -61.73 34.87
C MET A 1 22.22 -60.24 34.92
N CYS A 2 21.23 -59.42 34.53
CA CYS A 2 21.26 -57.95 34.36
C CYS A 2 22.14 -57.42 33.21
N GLY A 3 21.52 -56.77 32.20
CA GLY A 3 22.30 -55.86 31.33
C GLY A 3 21.81 -55.48 29.93
N ILE A 4 20.81 -56.13 29.30
CA ILE A 4 20.49 -55.80 27.88
C ILE A 4 18.99 -55.56 27.60
N ALA A 5 18.08 -56.12 28.39
CA ALA A 5 16.64 -55.93 28.16
C ALA A 5 16.10 -54.54 28.60
N ASP A 6 16.73 -53.91 29.61
CA ASP A 6 16.19 -52.68 30.22
C ASP A 6 16.57 -51.39 29.44
N CYS A 7 17.57 -51.44 28.56
CA CYS A 7 17.96 -50.29 27.72
C CYS A 7 17.03 -50.08 26.51
N ARG A 8 16.52 -51.16 25.89
CA ARG A 8 15.61 -51.03 24.73
C ARG A 8 14.23 -50.50 25.11
N CYS A 9 13.70 -50.92 26.27
CA CYS A 9 12.39 -50.46 26.74
C CYS A 9 12.42 -48.98 27.21
N ARG A 10 13.55 -48.52 27.77
CA ARG A 10 13.73 -47.11 28.18
C ARG A 10 13.91 -46.17 26.98
N LEU A 11 14.63 -46.58 25.93
CA LEU A 11 14.83 -45.78 24.70
C LEU A 11 13.56 -45.66 23.85
N GLN A 12 12.69 -46.69 23.82
CA GLN A 12 11.39 -46.63 23.14
C GLN A 12 10.39 -45.74 23.89
N ARG A 13 10.31 -45.84 25.23
CA ARG A 13 9.46 -44.95 26.04
C ARG A 13 9.86 -43.48 25.92
N THR A 14 11.16 -43.16 25.86
CA THR A 14 11.61 -41.77 25.66
C THR A 14 11.35 -41.24 24.25
N ARG A 15 11.27 -42.10 23.21
CA ARG A 15 10.96 -41.66 21.84
C ARG A 15 9.46 -41.46 21.64
N ASP A 16 8.63 -42.32 22.20
CA ASP A 16 7.17 -42.16 22.17
C ASP A 16 6.69 -41.02 23.08
N ASP A 17 7.33 -40.81 24.24
CA ASP A 17 7.06 -39.65 25.10
C ASP A 17 7.65 -38.35 24.52
N TRP A 18 8.75 -38.39 23.76
CA TRP A 18 9.28 -37.23 23.02
C TRP A 18 8.41 -36.86 21.81
N LEU A 19 7.90 -37.86 21.08
CA LEU A 19 6.92 -37.65 20.01
C LEU A 19 5.59 -37.15 20.57
N ARG A 20 5.14 -37.63 21.74
CA ARG A 20 3.94 -37.10 22.43
C ARG A 20 4.16 -35.73 23.06
N SER A 21 5.37 -35.44 23.58
CA SER A 21 5.69 -34.13 24.17
C SER A 21 5.96 -33.05 23.12
N GLN A 22 6.47 -33.41 21.93
CA GLN A 22 6.56 -32.49 20.80
C GLN A 22 5.23 -32.34 20.04
N ALA A 23 4.38 -33.38 20.00
CA ALA A 23 3.02 -33.29 19.46
C ALA A 23 2.11 -32.33 20.25
N LEU A 24 2.51 -31.92 21.47
CA LEU A 24 1.75 -31.00 22.31
C LEU A 24 2.22 -29.54 22.25
N GLN A 25 3.25 -29.17 21.47
CA GLN A 25 3.76 -27.78 21.45
C GLN A 25 4.16 -27.16 20.10
N ARG A 26 3.85 -27.77 18.94
CA ARG A 26 3.77 -27.03 17.66
C ARG A 26 2.49 -27.40 16.94
N ARG A 27 1.55 -26.44 16.90
CA ARG A 27 0.25 -26.57 16.22
C ARG A 27 0.46 -27.06 14.79
N LEU A 28 -0.23 -28.14 14.42
CA LEU A 28 -0.49 -28.50 13.02
C LEU A 28 -1.01 -27.24 12.29
N VAL A 29 -0.28 -26.74 11.29
CA VAL A 29 -0.66 -25.52 10.52
C VAL A 29 -1.39 -25.91 9.23
N MET A 30 -2.16 -27.00 9.26
CA MET A 30 -3.09 -27.32 8.20
C MET A 30 -4.35 -26.48 8.40
N VAL A 31 -4.61 -25.56 7.47
CA VAL A 31 -5.80 -24.70 7.55
C VAL A 31 -6.84 -25.23 6.58
N VAL A 32 -7.93 -25.77 7.13
CA VAL A 32 -9.09 -26.20 6.33
C VAL A 32 -10.06 -25.04 6.18
N TYR A 33 -10.22 -24.56 4.94
CA TYR A 33 -11.18 -23.52 4.58
C TYR A 33 -12.52 -24.12 4.20
N GLN A 34 -13.59 -23.59 4.77
CA GLN A 34 -14.96 -24.01 4.50
C GLN A 34 -15.66 -22.92 3.67
N PRO A 35 -15.85 -23.11 2.35
CA PRO A 35 -16.63 -22.17 1.55
C PRO A 35 -18.05 -22.04 2.10
N ARG A 36 -18.53 -20.79 2.28
CA ARG A 36 -19.86 -20.48 2.84
C ARG A 36 -20.70 -19.69 1.85
N GLY A 37 -22.02 -19.86 1.94
CA GLY A 37 -23.01 -19.10 1.16
C GLY A 37 -23.71 -19.95 0.10
N LEU A 38 -25.00 -19.63 -0.12
CA LEU A 38 -25.86 -20.35 -1.06
C LEU A 38 -25.38 -20.19 -2.51
N ILE A 39 -24.98 -18.97 -2.91
CA ILE A 39 -24.49 -18.67 -4.27
C ILE A 39 -23.23 -19.49 -4.58
N GLU A 40 -22.24 -19.48 -3.67
CA GLU A 40 -21.00 -20.23 -3.81
C GLU A 40 -21.25 -21.74 -3.94
N THR A 41 -22.22 -22.26 -3.19
CA THR A 41 -22.61 -23.68 -3.24
C THR A 41 -23.25 -24.04 -4.57
N LEU A 42 -24.16 -23.21 -5.08
CA LEU A 42 -24.85 -23.41 -6.36
C LEU A 42 -23.88 -23.30 -7.55
N LEU A 43 -23.04 -22.26 -7.57
CA LEU A 43 -22.03 -22.09 -8.63
C LEU A 43 -21.02 -23.23 -8.66
N ALA A 44 -20.57 -23.68 -7.48
CA ALA A 44 -19.66 -24.83 -7.39
C ALA A 44 -20.31 -26.12 -7.89
N ALA A 45 -21.59 -26.36 -7.57
CA ALA A 45 -22.31 -27.53 -8.06
C ALA A 45 -22.48 -27.49 -9.59
N LEU A 46 -22.84 -26.34 -10.16
CA LEU A 46 -23.00 -26.15 -11.59
C LEU A 46 -21.67 -26.32 -12.34
N LEU A 47 -20.60 -25.70 -11.87
CA LEU A 47 -19.25 -25.87 -12.45
C LEU A 47 -18.77 -27.31 -12.35
N ARG A 48 -18.94 -27.95 -11.20
CA ARG A 48 -18.58 -29.37 -11.03
C ARG A 48 -19.32 -30.26 -12.01
N ALA A 49 -20.62 -30.05 -12.19
CA ALA A 49 -21.40 -30.77 -13.19
C ALA A 49 -20.87 -30.49 -14.61
N SER A 50 -20.65 -29.22 -14.97
CA SER A 50 -20.15 -28.88 -16.31
C SER A 50 -18.80 -29.49 -16.61
N LEU A 51 -17.86 -29.50 -15.65
CA LEU A 51 -16.54 -30.09 -15.80
C LEU A 51 -16.63 -31.62 -16.00
N ARG A 52 -17.50 -32.29 -15.24
CA ARG A 52 -17.74 -33.74 -15.38
C ARG A 52 -18.31 -34.13 -16.73
N TRP A 53 -19.16 -33.28 -17.31
CA TRP A 53 -19.78 -33.56 -18.61
C TRP A 53 -18.90 -33.14 -19.80
N LEU A 54 -18.13 -32.05 -19.68
CA LEU A 54 -17.41 -31.45 -20.80
C LEU A 54 -15.91 -31.75 -20.84
N LEU A 55 -15.24 -31.86 -19.68
CA LEU A 55 -13.79 -32.06 -19.62
C LEU A 55 -13.41 -33.50 -19.28
N LYS A 56 -14.03 -34.09 -18.26
CA LYS A 56 -13.67 -35.44 -17.79
C LYS A 56 -13.73 -36.53 -18.89
N PRO A 57 -14.70 -36.55 -19.83
CA PRO A 57 -14.71 -37.54 -20.91
C PRO A 57 -13.58 -37.32 -21.95
N ALA A 58 -13.20 -36.07 -22.18
CA ALA A 58 -12.11 -35.70 -23.08
C ALA A 58 -10.74 -36.07 -22.49
N PHE A 59 -10.59 -36.01 -21.17
CA PHE A 59 -9.41 -36.47 -20.43
C PHE A 59 -9.52 -37.95 -20.09
N SER A 60 -9.52 -38.77 -21.12
CA SER A 60 -9.51 -40.23 -21.00
C SER A 60 -8.38 -40.83 -21.85
N PRO A 61 -7.84 -42.00 -21.46
CA PRO A 61 -6.79 -42.68 -22.24
C PRO A 61 -7.20 -43.01 -23.68
N GLY A 62 -8.51 -43.16 -23.95
CA GLY A 62 -9.05 -43.47 -25.28
C GLY A 62 -9.07 -42.28 -26.25
N VAL A 63 -8.78 -41.07 -25.80
CA VAL A 63 -8.78 -39.85 -26.62
C VAL A 63 -7.35 -39.39 -26.86
N SER A 64 -6.95 -39.19 -28.12
CA SER A 64 -5.57 -38.79 -28.45
C SER A 64 -5.16 -37.44 -27.82
N ILE A 65 -3.90 -37.33 -27.37
CA ILE A 65 -3.34 -36.09 -26.81
C ILE A 65 -3.49 -34.91 -27.77
N GLY A 66 -3.29 -35.13 -29.07
CA GLY A 66 -3.48 -34.09 -30.10
C GLY A 66 -4.90 -33.53 -30.13
N PHE A 67 -5.93 -34.37 -29.97
CA PHE A 67 -7.31 -33.92 -29.85
C PHE A 67 -7.54 -33.16 -28.54
N GLN A 68 -7.05 -33.67 -27.41
CA GLN A 68 -7.19 -33.03 -26.09
C GLN A 68 -6.60 -31.60 -26.10
N ARG A 69 -5.41 -31.41 -26.70
CA ARG A 69 -4.77 -30.10 -26.86
C ARG A 69 -5.61 -29.15 -27.73
N ARG A 70 -6.14 -29.62 -28.86
CA ARG A 70 -7.01 -28.81 -29.74
C ARG A 70 -8.29 -28.40 -29.03
N TRP A 71 -8.91 -29.33 -28.31
CA TRP A 71 -10.11 -29.07 -27.51
C TRP A 71 -9.86 -28.00 -26.45
N LEU A 72 -8.79 -28.13 -25.67
CA LEU A 72 -8.38 -27.14 -24.67
C LEU A 72 -8.06 -25.78 -25.27
N SER A 73 -7.42 -25.73 -26.45
CA SER A 73 -7.13 -24.48 -27.15
C SER A 73 -8.40 -23.74 -27.60
N VAL A 74 -9.46 -24.48 -27.97
CA VAL A 74 -10.76 -23.88 -28.27
C VAL A 74 -11.39 -23.33 -26.99
N LEU A 75 -11.38 -24.11 -25.90
CA LEU A 75 -11.93 -23.68 -24.61
C LEU A 75 -11.18 -22.49 -24.02
N SER A 76 -9.86 -22.37 -24.20
CA SER A 76 -9.10 -21.24 -23.68
C SER A 76 -9.48 -19.89 -24.32
N ARG A 77 -10.18 -19.90 -25.46
CA ARG A 77 -10.69 -18.67 -26.10
C ARG A 77 -11.88 -18.06 -25.37
N SER A 78 -12.60 -18.85 -24.57
CA SER A 78 -13.73 -18.37 -23.76
C SER A 78 -13.33 -17.99 -22.34
N THR A 79 -12.06 -18.13 -21.96
CA THR A 79 -11.54 -17.76 -20.65
C THR A 79 -11.60 -16.25 -20.44
N LEU A 80 -12.35 -15.83 -19.41
CA LEU A 80 -12.49 -14.43 -19.03
C LEU A 80 -11.22 -13.94 -18.31
N VAL A 81 -10.39 -13.18 -19.02
CA VAL A 81 -9.27 -12.44 -18.41
C VAL A 81 -9.84 -11.22 -17.66
N PRO A 82 -9.51 -11.01 -16.37
CA PRO A 82 -9.97 -9.85 -15.63
C PRO A 82 -9.52 -8.54 -16.30
N ARG A 83 -10.38 -7.51 -16.27
CA ARG A 83 -10.05 -6.18 -16.80
C ARG A 83 -8.84 -5.62 -16.05
N GLY A 84 -7.95 -4.95 -16.78
CA GLY A 84 -6.78 -4.31 -16.18
C GLY A 84 -5.51 -5.15 -16.20
N VAL A 85 -5.44 -6.24 -16.97
CA VAL A 85 -4.22 -7.02 -17.21
C VAL A 85 -3.86 -6.97 -18.69
N SER A 86 -2.61 -6.67 -19.02
CA SER A 86 -2.07 -6.86 -20.36
C SER A 86 -1.47 -8.26 -20.47
N VAL A 87 -1.73 -8.94 -21.59
CA VAL A 87 -1.17 -10.25 -21.94
C VAL A 87 -0.33 -10.06 -23.20
N GLN A 88 0.95 -10.38 -23.14
CA GLN A 88 1.89 -10.22 -24.24
C GLN A 88 2.72 -11.48 -24.44
N PRO A 89 2.87 -12.01 -25.66
CA PRO A 89 3.82 -13.10 -25.90
C PRO A 89 5.24 -12.63 -25.57
N GLY A 90 6.06 -13.55 -25.07
CA GLY A 90 7.45 -13.27 -24.71
C GLY A 90 8.34 -14.49 -24.86
N THR A 91 9.64 -14.28 -24.73
CA THR A 91 10.63 -15.35 -24.68
C THR A 91 11.61 -15.03 -23.58
N VAL A 92 11.87 -15.98 -22.68
CA VAL A 92 12.82 -15.83 -21.57
C VAL A 92 13.69 -17.06 -21.52
N GLY A 93 15.02 -16.87 -21.47
CA GLY A 93 15.97 -17.98 -21.50
C GLY A 93 15.85 -18.85 -22.76
N GLY A 94 15.36 -18.30 -23.87
CA GLY A 94 15.12 -19.03 -25.12
C GLY A 94 13.79 -19.79 -25.18
N VAL A 95 12.98 -19.79 -24.12
CA VAL A 95 11.69 -20.50 -24.06
C VAL A 95 10.53 -19.53 -24.22
N ARG A 96 9.53 -19.90 -25.02
CA ARG A 96 8.33 -19.08 -25.27
C ARG A 96 7.41 -19.05 -24.05
N GLY A 97 6.59 -18.02 -23.96
CA GLY A 97 5.58 -17.89 -22.92
C GLY A 97 4.74 -16.62 -23.08
N GLU A 98 3.97 -16.30 -22.05
CA GLU A 98 3.16 -15.10 -21.98
C GLU A 98 3.49 -14.27 -20.74
N TRP A 99 3.70 -12.98 -20.92
CA TRP A 99 3.78 -11.99 -19.86
C TRP A 99 2.38 -11.48 -19.52
N LEU A 100 2.00 -11.60 -18.26
CA LEU A 100 0.78 -11.01 -17.70
C LEU A 100 1.18 -9.90 -16.72
N ARG A 101 0.71 -8.68 -16.99
CA ARG A 101 1.08 -7.49 -16.19
C ARG A 101 -0.16 -6.68 -15.81
N SER A 102 -0.25 -6.29 -14.55
CA SER A 102 -1.31 -5.40 -14.09
C SER A 102 -1.12 -3.99 -14.68
N MET A 103 -2.14 -3.47 -15.35
CA MET A 103 -2.20 -2.07 -15.83
C MET A 103 -2.55 -1.10 -14.69
N GLN A 104 -2.97 -1.61 -13.53
CA GLN A 104 -3.35 -0.82 -12.36
C GLN A 104 -2.19 -0.62 -11.38
N ALA A 105 -1.10 -1.39 -11.52
CA ALA A 105 0.12 -1.28 -10.73
C ALA A 105 1.25 -0.69 -11.59
N PRO A 106 1.43 0.65 -11.62
CA PRO A 106 2.52 1.28 -12.38
C PRO A 106 3.91 0.96 -11.82
N HIS A 107 3.98 0.38 -10.62
CA HIS A 107 5.16 -0.19 -10.01
C HIS A 107 4.85 -1.61 -9.59
N SER A 108 5.43 -2.58 -10.29
CA SER A 108 5.43 -3.94 -9.78
C SER A 108 6.22 -3.99 -8.48
N PRO A 109 5.82 -4.80 -7.48
CA PRO A 109 6.72 -5.20 -6.41
C PRO A 109 8.04 -5.73 -7.01
N PRO A 110 9.14 -5.77 -6.25
CA PRO A 110 10.47 -6.04 -6.80
C PRO A 110 10.62 -7.43 -7.45
N GLY A 111 9.64 -8.33 -7.32
CA GLY A 111 9.72 -9.71 -7.80
C GLY A 111 8.97 -10.01 -9.10
N VAL A 112 9.19 -11.22 -9.60
CA VAL A 112 8.50 -11.82 -10.77
C VAL A 112 8.00 -13.21 -10.40
N VAL A 113 6.85 -13.61 -10.96
CA VAL A 113 6.36 -14.99 -10.84
C VAL A 113 6.67 -15.74 -12.13
N LEU A 114 7.46 -16.80 -12.03
CA LEU A 114 7.57 -17.82 -13.07
C LEU A 114 6.45 -18.84 -12.84
N TYR A 115 5.47 -18.90 -13.74
CA TYR A 115 4.34 -19.80 -13.63
C TYR A 115 4.46 -20.99 -14.59
N LEU A 116 4.37 -22.20 -14.05
CA LEU A 116 4.45 -23.46 -14.76
C LEU A 116 3.06 -24.11 -14.76
N HIS A 117 2.43 -24.18 -15.94
CA HIS A 117 1.05 -24.64 -16.06
C HIS A 117 0.90 -26.16 -15.82
N GLY A 118 -0.27 -26.58 -15.36
CA GLY A 118 -0.66 -27.99 -15.26
C GLY A 118 -1.01 -28.62 -16.61
N GLY A 119 -1.58 -29.83 -16.56
CA GLY A 119 -1.95 -30.62 -17.75
C GLY A 119 -1.16 -31.92 -17.92
N ALA A 120 -0.69 -32.50 -16.81
CA ALA A 120 -0.09 -33.83 -16.77
C ALA A 120 1.13 -33.99 -17.70
N PHE A 121 1.89 -32.91 -17.94
CA PHE A 121 3.00 -32.81 -18.90
C PHE A 121 2.63 -33.08 -20.38
N CYS A 122 1.37 -33.39 -20.68
CA CYS A 122 0.93 -33.77 -22.02
C CYS A 122 0.02 -32.72 -22.67
N VAL A 123 -0.72 -31.96 -21.87
CA VAL A 123 -1.65 -30.93 -22.31
C VAL A 123 -1.45 -29.65 -21.49
N GLY A 124 -2.24 -28.61 -21.79
CA GLY A 124 -2.09 -27.29 -21.16
C GLY A 124 -1.26 -26.33 -22.01
N SER A 125 -1.30 -25.06 -21.63
CA SER A 125 -0.55 -23.95 -22.24
C SER A 125 -0.72 -22.69 -21.38
N PRO A 126 0.09 -21.63 -21.58
CA PRO A 126 -0.16 -20.33 -20.96
C PRO A 126 -1.60 -19.84 -21.17
N ALA A 127 -2.14 -20.02 -22.38
CA ALA A 127 -3.50 -19.58 -22.73
C ALA A 127 -4.58 -20.25 -21.87
N THR A 128 -4.46 -21.54 -21.58
CA THR A 128 -5.42 -22.28 -20.75
C THR A 128 -5.44 -21.83 -19.28
N HIS A 129 -4.38 -21.17 -18.81
CA HIS A 129 -4.21 -20.74 -17.41
C HIS A 129 -4.32 -19.22 -17.22
N ARG A 130 -4.72 -18.47 -18.25
CA ARG A 130 -4.81 -16.99 -18.21
C ARG A 130 -5.71 -16.46 -17.11
N ALA A 131 -6.83 -17.12 -16.78
CA ALA A 131 -7.71 -16.66 -15.70
C ALA A 131 -6.99 -16.62 -14.35
N LEU A 132 -6.20 -17.66 -14.05
CA LEU A 132 -5.43 -17.76 -12.81
C LEU A 132 -4.22 -16.82 -12.81
N THR A 133 -3.40 -16.88 -13.86
CA THR A 133 -2.17 -16.09 -13.96
C THR A 133 -2.43 -14.58 -14.04
N ALA A 134 -3.52 -14.15 -14.68
CA ALA A 134 -3.91 -12.75 -14.71
C ALA A 134 -4.37 -12.25 -13.33
N ARG A 135 -5.10 -13.09 -12.58
CA ARG A 135 -5.49 -12.77 -11.20
C ARG A 135 -4.28 -12.72 -10.28
N LEU A 136 -3.35 -13.67 -10.40
CA LEU A 136 -2.06 -13.63 -9.70
C LEU A 136 -1.32 -12.32 -9.98
N ALA A 137 -1.24 -11.88 -11.23
CA ALA A 137 -0.63 -10.59 -11.59
C ALA A 137 -1.35 -9.39 -10.94
N LEU A 138 -2.68 -9.45 -10.81
CA LEU A 138 -3.46 -8.41 -10.12
C LEU A 138 -3.25 -8.40 -8.61
N VAL A 139 -3.38 -9.56 -7.95
CA VAL A 139 -3.34 -9.63 -6.47
C VAL A 139 -1.93 -9.49 -5.92
N THR A 140 -0.91 -9.94 -6.66
CA THR A 140 0.49 -9.75 -6.27
C THR A 140 1.01 -8.40 -6.74
N GLY A 141 0.50 -7.87 -7.86
CA GLY A 141 1.09 -6.72 -8.56
C GLY A 141 2.39 -7.05 -9.33
N MET A 142 2.93 -8.26 -9.19
CA MET A 142 4.14 -8.71 -9.88
C MET A 142 3.83 -9.10 -11.33
N PRO A 143 4.76 -8.92 -12.28
CA PRO A 143 4.64 -9.54 -13.58
C PRO A 143 4.67 -11.06 -13.42
N VAL A 144 3.81 -11.74 -14.18
CA VAL A 144 3.77 -13.20 -14.25
C VAL A 144 4.25 -13.63 -15.63
N PHE A 145 5.27 -14.47 -15.70
CA PHE A 145 5.68 -15.14 -16.93
C PHE A 145 5.13 -16.57 -16.91
N ALA A 146 4.08 -16.81 -17.68
CA ALA A 146 3.51 -18.13 -17.88
C ALA A 146 4.29 -18.85 -18.99
N LEU A 147 5.07 -19.86 -18.60
CA LEU A 147 5.99 -20.56 -19.49
C LEU A 147 5.24 -21.54 -20.41
N ASP A 148 5.58 -21.55 -21.71
CA ASP A 148 5.09 -22.52 -22.70
C ASP A 148 6.14 -23.64 -22.85
N TYR A 149 6.30 -24.46 -21.81
CA TYR A 149 7.31 -25.51 -21.78
C TYR A 149 6.92 -26.68 -22.71
N ARG A 150 7.92 -27.40 -23.22
CA ARG A 150 7.70 -28.52 -24.13
C ARG A 150 6.94 -29.68 -23.47
N LEU A 151 5.96 -30.23 -24.19
CA LEU A 151 5.04 -31.26 -23.69
C LEU A 151 5.30 -32.64 -24.32
N ALA A 152 4.98 -33.68 -23.55
CA ALA A 152 4.96 -35.06 -23.98
C ALA A 152 3.70 -35.39 -24.80
N PRO A 153 3.74 -36.39 -25.72
CA PRO A 153 4.81 -37.35 -25.92
C PRO A 153 5.98 -36.88 -26.80
N GLU A 154 5.86 -35.73 -27.48
CA GLU A 154 6.88 -35.24 -28.41
C GLU A 154 8.19 -34.86 -27.69
N HIS A 155 8.06 -34.37 -26.46
CA HIS A 155 9.16 -33.99 -25.60
C HIS A 155 8.99 -34.60 -24.21
N ARG A 156 9.71 -35.68 -23.97
CA ARG A 156 9.71 -36.44 -22.71
C ARG A 156 10.63 -35.79 -21.67
N HIS A 157 10.60 -36.29 -20.43
CA HIS A 157 11.54 -35.89 -19.40
C HIS A 157 13.00 -36.02 -19.89
N PRO A 158 13.89 -35.03 -19.67
CA PRO A 158 13.77 -33.85 -18.82
C PRO A 158 13.36 -32.54 -19.53
N ALA A 159 12.82 -32.57 -20.75
CA ALA A 159 12.63 -31.37 -21.57
C ALA A 159 11.87 -30.21 -20.86
N ALA A 160 10.78 -30.51 -20.15
CA ALA A 160 10.03 -29.51 -19.40
C ALA A 160 10.83 -28.89 -18.24
N LEU A 161 11.69 -29.69 -17.57
CA LEU A 161 12.55 -29.23 -16.49
C LEU A 161 13.67 -28.33 -17.02
N ASP A 162 14.26 -28.71 -18.16
CA ASP A 162 15.28 -27.90 -18.83
C ASP A 162 14.71 -26.53 -19.24
N ASP A 163 13.49 -26.51 -19.78
CA ASP A 163 12.80 -25.28 -20.17
C ASP A 163 12.51 -24.38 -18.94
N ALA A 164 12.05 -24.97 -17.82
CA ALA A 164 11.81 -24.25 -16.59
C ALA A 164 13.10 -23.66 -15.99
N LEU A 165 14.20 -24.41 -15.99
CA LEU A 165 15.51 -23.96 -15.54
C LEU A 165 16.08 -22.86 -16.46
N ALA A 166 15.93 -23.00 -17.77
CA ALA A 166 16.35 -22.00 -18.74
C ALA A 166 15.59 -20.69 -18.54
N ALA A 167 14.26 -20.75 -18.38
CA ALA A 167 13.43 -19.59 -18.11
C ALA A 167 13.79 -18.93 -16.77
N TYR A 168 14.00 -19.70 -15.70
CA TYR A 168 14.41 -19.16 -14.41
C TYR A 168 15.75 -18.42 -14.49
N ARG A 169 16.77 -19.04 -15.11
CA ARG A 169 18.08 -18.41 -15.31
C ARG A 169 17.98 -17.18 -16.22
N GLY A 170 17.12 -17.23 -17.24
CA GLY A 170 16.82 -16.09 -18.09
C GLY A 170 16.25 -14.91 -17.30
N LEU A 171 15.23 -15.16 -16.47
CA LEU A 171 14.63 -14.14 -15.59
C LEU A 171 15.66 -13.55 -14.62
N HIS A 172 16.58 -14.36 -14.11
CA HIS A 172 17.64 -13.90 -13.23
C HIS A 172 18.73 -13.10 -13.99
N SER A 173 19.04 -13.47 -15.24
CA SER A 173 20.04 -12.75 -16.04
C SER A 173 19.58 -11.35 -16.47
N GLU A 174 18.27 -11.15 -16.65
CA GLU A 174 17.69 -9.83 -16.94
C GLU A 174 17.80 -8.88 -15.75
N ASP A 175 17.72 -9.41 -14.53
CA ASP A 175 17.83 -8.67 -13.28
C ASP A 175 18.24 -9.62 -12.14
N ALA A 176 19.53 -9.60 -11.81
CA ALA A 176 20.12 -10.51 -10.82
C ALA A 176 19.58 -10.28 -9.40
N ASP A 177 19.05 -9.09 -9.11
CA ASP A 177 18.54 -8.75 -7.79
C ASP A 177 17.02 -9.00 -7.66
N ARG A 178 16.34 -9.36 -8.75
CA ARG A 178 14.90 -9.57 -8.79
C ARG A 178 14.52 -10.88 -8.10
N PRO A 179 13.75 -10.85 -6.99
CA PRO A 179 13.24 -12.06 -6.37
C PRO A 179 12.31 -12.82 -7.33
N ILE A 180 12.54 -14.12 -7.51
CA ILE A 180 11.71 -14.97 -8.38
C ILE A 180 10.86 -15.90 -7.51
N VAL A 181 9.55 -15.83 -7.66
CA VAL A 181 8.61 -16.83 -7.13
C VAL A 181 8.39 -17.88 -8.22
N VAL A 182 8.58 -19.16 -7.90
CA VAL A 182 8.23 -20.24 -8.83
C VAL A 182 6.90 -20.84 -8.39
N ALA A 183 5.92 -20.79 -9.28
CA ALA A 183 4.56 -21.23 -9.01
C ALA A 183 4.09 -22.22 -10.08
N GLY A 184 3.22 -23.15 -9.70
CA GLY A 184 2.60 -24.04 -10.67
C GLY A 184 1.47 -24.87 -10.10
N ASP A 185 0.67 -25.44 -10.99
CA ASP A 185 -0.47 -26.30 -10.64
C ASP A 185 -0.32 -27.72 -11.19
N SER A 186 -0.84 -28.72 -10.48
CA SER A 186 -0.83 -30.12 -10.92
C SER A 186 0.60 -30.58 -11.27
N ALA A 187 0.82 -31.13 -12.48
CA ALA A 187 2.14 -31.42 -13.03
C ALA A 187 3.11 -30.22 -13.03
N GLY A 188 2.61 -29.00 -13.28
CA GLY A 188 3.39 -27.77 -13.19
C GLY A 188 3.81 -27.44 -11.76
N GLY A 189 3.01 -27.83 -10.76
CA GLY A 189 3.37 -27.77 -9.34
C GLY A 189 4.51 -28.76 -9.00
N GLY A 190 4.43 -29.98 -9.52
CA GLY A 190 5.54 -30.94 -9.45
C GLY A 190 6.81 -30.40 -10.12
N LEU A 191 6.67 -29.83 -11.32
CA LEU A 191 7.77 -29.22 -12.06
C LEU A 191 8.39 -28.02 -11.32
N ALA A 192 7.57 -27.19 -10.65
CA ALA A 192 8.03 -26.08 -9.83
C ALA A 192 8.92 -26.56 -8.67
N LEU A 193 8.51 -27.65 -8.01
CA LEU A 193 9.29 -28.27 -6.94
C LEU A 193 10.59 -28.89 -7.48
N SER A 194 10.54 -29.65 -8.58
CA SER A 194 11.75 -30.21 -9.23
C SER A 194 12.71 -29.10 -9.69
N THR A 195 12.19 -27.99 -10.20
CA THR A 195 12.99 -26.82 -10.59
C THR A 195 13.71 -26.23 -9.38
N ALA A 196 13.03 -26.07 -8.24
CA ALA A 196 13.64 -25.56 -7.02
C ALA A 196 14.73 -26.49 -6.46
N LEU A 197 14.49 -27.81 -6.50
CA LEU A 197 15.47 -28.82 -6.10
C LEU A 197 16.72 -28.78 -7.00
N ALA A 198 16.54 -28.69 -8.31
CA ALA A 198 17.65 -28.58 -9.26
C ALA A 198 18.45 -27.29 -9.08
N LEU A 199 17.78 -26.15 -8.82
CA LEU A 199 18.44 -24.87 -8.52
C LEU A 199 19.22 -24.93 -7.21
N ARG A 200 18.64 -25.52 -6.15
CA ARG A 200 19.30 -25.68 -4.84
C ARG A 200 20.59 -26.49 -4.95
N ASN A 201 20.57 -27.57 -5.74
CA ASN A 201 21.72 -28.45 -5.92
C ASN A 201 22.79 -27.86 -6.86
N GLY A 202 22.48 -26.75 -7.55
CA GLY A 202 23.40 -26.03 -8.43
C GLY A 202 23.96 -24.75 -7.81
N SER A 203 24.65 -23.95 -8.63
CA SER A 203 25.19 -22.62 -8.25
C SER A 203 24.23 -21.46 -8.52
N SER A 204 22.99 -21.75 -8.95
CA SER A 204 22.00 -20.72 -9.28
C SER A 204 21.34 -20.16 -8.01
N PRO A 205 20.99 -18.88 -7.98
CA PRO A 205 20.25 -18.30 -6.86
C PRO A 205 18.90 -18.99 -6.67
N ARG A 206 18.51 -19.15 -5.41
CA ARG A 206 17.29 -19.88 -5.04
C ARG A 206 16.04 -19.02 -5.24
N PRO A 207 14.88 -19.65 -5.54
CA PRO A 207 13.62 -18.92 -5.58
C PRO A 207 13.31 -18.27 -4.22
N ALA A 208 12.61 -17.14 -4.23
CA ALA A 208 12.18 -16.44 -3.02
C ALA A 208 11.06 -17.18 -2.28
N ALA A 209 10.17 -17.85 -3.02
CA ALA A 209 9.09 -18.68 -2.49
C ALA A 209 8.62 -19.70 -3.54
N LEU A 210 7.95 -20.76 -3.07
CA LEU A 210 7.23 -21.73 -3.90
C LEU A 210 5.73 -21.68 -3.67
N VAL A 211 4.96 -21.80 -4.74
CA VAL A 211 3.49 -21.89 -4.71
C VAL A 211 3.03 -23.10 -5.51
N LEU A 212 2.50 -24.09 -4.82
CA LEU A 212 2.16 -25.39 -5.37
C LEU A 212 0.65 -25.63 -5.26
N LEU A 213 -0.06 -25.65 -6.38
CA LEU A 213 -1.52 -25.81 -6.42
C LEU A 213 -1.88 -27.23 -6.85
N SER A 214 -2.54 -27.99 -5.98
CA SER A 214 -2.89 -29.40 -6.20
C SER A 214 -1.72 -30.21 -6.82
N PRO A 215 -0.51 -30.14 -6.23
CA PRO A 215 0.71 -30.53 -6.93
C PRO A 215 0.79 -32.04 -7.16
N TRP A 216 1.19 -32.44 -8.37
CA TRP A 216 1.47 -33.83 -8.68
C TRP A 216 2.96 -34.10 -8.46
N VAL A 217 3.28 -34.80 -7.37
CA VAL A 217 4.65 -34.94 -6.85
C VAL A 217 5.11 -36.39 -6.68
N ASP A 218 4.21 -37.33 -6.92
CA ASP A 218 4.47 -38.75 -7.14
C ASP A 218 3.80 -39.22 -8.43
N LEU A 219 4.59 -39.38 -9.50
CA LEU A 219 4.15 -39.88 -10.80
C LEU A 219 3.91 -41.39 -10.80
N ALA A 220 4.48 -42.13 -9.84
CA ALA A 220 4.19 -43.55 -9.65
C ALA A 220 2.80 -43.77 -9.04
N MET A 221 2.18 -42.72 -8.49
CA MET A 221 0.81 -42.76 -7.95
C MET A 221 0.63 -43.86 -6.89
N ARG A 222 1.65 -44.10 -6.05
CA ARG A 222 1.70 -45.26 -5.14
C ARG A 222 0.57 -45.29 -4.11
N ASP A 223 0.20 -44.10 -3.63
CA ASP A 223 -0.87 -43.91 -2.65
C ASP A 223 -2.14 -43.30 -3.30
N ALA A 224 -2.33 -43.49 -4.61
CA ALA A 224 -3.55 -43.03 -5.25
C ALA A 224 -4.78 -43.76 -4.67
N PRO A 225 -5.90 -43.06 -4.46
CA PRO A 225 -7.07 -43.67 -3.88
C PRO A 225 -7.62 -44.78 -4.79
N ALA A 226 -7.99 -45.92 -4.19
CA ALA A 226 -8.48 -47.10 -4.92
C ALA A 226 -9.73 -46.80 -5.79
N THR A 227 -10.51 -45.80 -5.39
CA THR A 227 -11.62 -45.24 -6.17
C THR A 227 -11.51 -43.73 -6.19
N GLU A 228 -11.80 -43.12 -7.34
CA GLU A 228 -11.80 -41.65 -7.46
C GLU A 228 -12.70 -40.99 -6.41
N PRO A 229 -12.27 -39.89 -5.78
CA PRO A 229 -13.10 -39.16 -4.84
C PRO A 229 -14.46 -38.80 -5.47
N PRO A 230 -15.60 -39.04 -4.78
CA PRO A 230 -16.93 -38.76 -5.32
C PRO A 230 -17.16 -37.31 -5.75
N GLY A 231 -16.31 -36.38 -5.34
CA GLY A 231 -16.34 -34.96 -5.70
C GLY A 231 -15.33 -34.54 -6.80
N GLU A 232 -14.49 -35.45 -7.29
CA GLU A 232 -13.53 -35.18 -8.38
C GLU A 232 -14.31 -34.86 -9.67
N ALA A 233 -13.84 -33.85 -10.41
CA ALA A 233 -14.57 -33.24 -11.51
C ALA A 233 -13.84 -33.32 -12.85
N MET A 234 -12.53 -33.55 -12.84
CA MET A 234 -11.68 -33.41 -14.02
C MET A 234 -10.76 -34.61 -14.25
N LEU A 235 -10.15 -35.15 -13.19
CA LEU A 235 -9.12 -36.17 -13.33
C LEU A 235 -9.64 -37.60 -13.17
N SER A 236 -8.89 -38.54 -13.75
CA SER A 236 -8.98 -39.98 -13.48
C SER A 236 -7.58 -40.57 -13.31
N VAL A 237 -7.47 -41.63 -12.50
CA VAL A 237 -6.20 -42.34 -12.30
C VAL A 237 -5.67 -42.90 -13.62
N ALA A 238 -6.57 -43.46 -14.45
CA ALA A 238 -6.21 -44.04 -15.74
C ALA A 238 -5.62 -42.99 -16.72
N TRP A 239 -6.21 -41.79 -16.77
CA TRP A 239 -5.68 -40.71 -17.62
C TRP A 239 -4.35 -40.16 -17.10
N ALA A 240 -4.20 -40.00 -15.79
CA ALA A 240 -2.94 -39.60 -15.18
C ALA A 240 -1.83 -40.61 -15.50
N ALA A 241 -2.09 -41.91 -15.33
CA ALA A 241 -1.13 -42.98 -15.66
C ALA A 241 -0.74 -43.00 -17.15
N ALA A 242 -1.70 -42.78 -18.06
CA ALA A 242 -1.42 -42.67 -19.49
C ALA A 242 -0.51 -41.46 -19.81
N CYS A 243 -0.77 -40.31 -19.18
CA CYS A 243 0.07 -39.13 -19.34
C CYS A 243 1.48 -39.31 -18.75
N ALA A 244 1.61 -39.95 -17.58
CA ALA A 244 2.90 -40.31 -17.01
C ALA A 244 3.70 -41.22 -17.96
N SER A 245 3.04 -42.20 -18.56
CA SER A 245 3.66 -43.11 -19.56
C SER A 245 4.10 -42.38 -20.84
N HIS A 246 3.42 -41.30 -21.23
CA HIS A 246 3.86 -40.46 -22.34
C HIS A 246 5.06 -39.59 -21.98
N TYR A 247 5.15 -39.15 -20.72
CA TYR A 247 6.19 -38.24 -20.24
C TYR A 247 7.50 -38.93 -19.89
N LEU A 248 7.45 -40.17 -19.43
CA LEU A 248 8.61 -40.96 -19.02
C LEU A 248 9.15 -41.82 -20.18
N ASP A 249 10.48 -41.86 -20.33
CA ASP A 249 11.13 -42.80 -21.26
C ASP A 249 11.21 -44.23 -20.71
N ASP A 250 11.29 -44.35 -19.40
CA ASP A 250 11.31 -45.60 -18.67
C ASP A 250 10.36 -45.48 -17.47
N ALA A 251 9.45 -46.44 -17.32
CA ALA A 251 8.49 -46.49 -16.21
C ALA A 251 9.18 -46.58 -14.85
N ALA A 252 10.40 -47.15 -14.77
CA ALA A 252 11.20 -47.18 -13.56
C ALA A 252 11.59 -45.79 -13.06
N LEU A 253 11.62 -44.78 -13.94
CA LEU A 253 11.90 -43.40 -13.55
C LEU A 253 10.77 -42.80 -12.71
N ALA A 254 9.54 -43.32 -12.77
CA ALA A 254 8.40 -42.79 -12.04
C ALA A 254 8.64 -42.72 -10.52
N GLU A 255 9.54 -43.54 -9.97
CA GLU A 255 9.87 -43.56 -8.55
C GLU A 255 11.10 -42.71 -8.19
N THR A 256 11.71 -42.04 -9.17
CA THR A 256 12.95 -41.27 -8.99
C THR A 256 12.67 -39.81 -8.66
N ALA A 257 13.54 -39.23 -7.82
CA ALA A 257 13.41 -37.85 -7.32
C ALA A 257 13.24 -36.75 -8.40
N PRO A 258 13.85 -36.81 -9.61
CA PRO A 258 13.69 -35.76 -10.62
C PRO A 258 12.26 -35.58 -11.14
N VAL A 259 11.49 -36.68 -11.22
CA VAL A 259 10.11 -36.69 -11.74
C VAL A 259 9.07 -36.87 -10.65
N SER A 260 9.44 -37.48 -9.53
CA SER A 260 8.62 -37.61 -8.31
C SER A 260 9.33 -36.92 -7.14
N PRO A 261 9.29 -35.58 -7.09
CA PRO A 261 10.08 -34.78 -6.14
C PRO A 261 9.69 -34.97 -4.68
N LEU A 262 8.55 -35.63 -4.39
CA LEU A 262 8.17 -36.01 -3.02
C LEU A 262 9.24 -36.85 -2.31
N PHE A 263 10.01 -37.65 -3.06
CA PHE A 263 11.01 -38.57 -2.52
C PHE A 263 12.44 -38.02 -2.56
N ALA A 264 12.61 -36.74 -2.91
CA ALA A 264 13.90 -36.06 -2.88
C ALA A 264 14.26 -35.64 -1.45
N ASP A 265 15.54 -35.33 -1.21
CA ASP A 265 15.91 -34.50 -0.05
C ASP A 265 15.29 -33.12 -0.24
N LEU A 266 14.43 -32.68 0.69
CA LEU A 266 13.71 -31.40 0.65
C LEU A 266 14.36 -30.30 1.51
N HIS A 267 15.48 -30.59 2.19
CA HIS A 267 16.15 -29.58 3.04
C HIS A 267 16.61 -28.36 2.24
N GLY A 268 16.53 -27.18 2.85
CA GLY A 268 17.04 -25.93 2.26
C GLY A 268 16.25 -25.36 1.08
N LEU A 269 15.04 -25.88 0.85
CA LEU A 269 14.05 -25.27 -0.05
C LEU A 269 13.49 -23.96 0.56
N PRO A 270 13.01 -23.01 -0.28
CA PRO A 270 12.44 -21.75 0.19
C PRO A 270 11.05 -21.95 0.84
N PRO A 271 10.49 -20.90 1.48
CA PRO A 271 9.14 -20.95 2.00
C PRO A 271 8.14 -21.44 0.94
N THR A 272 7.35 -22.45 1.28
CA THR A 272 6.47 -23.18 0.35
C THR A 272 5.01 -23.13 0.78
N LEU A 273 4.14 -22.67 -0.12
CA LEU A 273 2.68 -22.74 0.01
C LEU A 273 2.15 -23.90 -0.81
N ILE A 274 1.33 -24.75 -0.17
CA ILE A 274 0.56 -25.80 -0.81
C ILE A 274 -0.92 -25.44 -0.69
N GLN A 275 -1.65 -25.45 -1.81
CA GLN A 275 -3.11 -25.32 -1.79
C GLN A 275 -3.76 -26.48 -2.52
N ALA A 276 -4.74 -27.12 -1.88
CA ALA A 276 -5.41 -28.30 -2.40
C ALA A 276 -6.92 -28.29 -2.06
N GLY A 277 -7.68 -29.07 -2.80
CA GLY A 277 -9.08 -29.39 -2.54
C GLY A 277 -9.21 -30.65 -1.70
N THR A 278 -10.36 -30.85 -1.04
CA THR A 278 -10.68 -32.14 -0.36
C THR A 278 -11.30 -33.17 -1.30
N ASP A 279 -11.87 -32.72 -2.42
CA ASP A 279 -12.57 -33.58 -3.38
C ASP A 279 -11.71 -33.86 -4.62
N GLU A 280 -10.38 -33.76 -4.51
CA GLU A 280 -9.45 -33.93 -5.63
C GLU A 280 -8.60 -35.19 -5.52
N LEU A 281 -8.20 -35.74 -6.66
CA LEU A 281 -7.41 -36.97 -6.73
C LEU A 281 -6.04 -36.88 -6.02
N LEU A 282 -5.41 -35.70 -6.03
CA LEU A 282 -4.06 -35.48 -5.50
C LEU A 282 -4.04 -34.93 -4.07
N HIS A 283 -5.17 -34.98 -3.37
CA HIS A 283 -5.29 -34.49 -1.99
C HIS A 283 -4.23 -35.10 -1.06
N ASP A 284 -4.08 -36.41 -1.10
CA ASP A 284 -3.15 -37.12 -0.21
C ASP A 284 -1.69 -36.78 -0.51
N GLN A 285 -1.33 -36.59 -1.79
CA GLN A 285 0.02 -36.14 -2.15
C GLN A 285 0.33 -34.73 -1.61
N ALA A 286 -0.64 -33.83 -1.59
CA ALA A 286 -0.47 -32.50 -0.99
C ALA A 286 -0.18 -32.58 0.53
N LEU A 287 -0.88 -33.47 1.24
CA LEU A 287 -0.66 -33.71 2.67
C LEU A 287 0.68 -34.41 2.94
N GLN A 288 1.06 -35.39 2.11
CA GLN A 288 2.35 -36.07 2.22
C GLN A 288 3.51 -35.09 1.98
N LEU A 289 3.39 -34.22 0.99
CA LEU A 289 4.39 -33.20 0.72
C LEU A 289 4.52 -32.20 1.87
N GLU A 290 3.40 -31.74 2.45
CA GLU A 290 3.44 -30.89 3.65
C GLU A 290 4.25 -31.56 4.76
N ALA A 291 3.93 -32.82 5.07
CA ALA A 291 4.61 -33.57 6.11
C ALA A 291 6.12 -33.72 5.82
N ALA A 292 6.48 -34.00 4.56
CA ALA A 292 7.87 -34.14 4.14
C ALA A 292 8.65 -32.81 4.23
N LEU A 293 8.05 -31.69 3.80
CA LEU A 293 8.67 -30.36 3.90
C LEU A 293 8.83 -29.92 5.36
N GLN A 294 7.85 -30.19 6.21
CA GLN A 294 7.93 -29.92 7.64
C GLN A 294 9.04 -30.75 8.31
N ALA A 295 9.14 -32.04 7.97
CA ALA A 295 10.23 -32.90 8.45
C ALA A 295 11.61 -32.39 8.00
N ALA A 296 11.68 -31.79 6.80
CA ALA A 296 12.89 -31.15 6.28
C ALA A 296 13.17 -29.74 6.85
N GLY A 297 12.34 -29.24 7.77
CA GLY A 297 12.50 -27.92 8.38
C GLY A 297 12.22 -26.74 7.45
N VAL A 298 11.47 -26.95 6.36
CA VAL A 298 11.07 -25.89 5.42
C VAL A 298 9.86 -25.14 5.98
N GLU A 299 9.88 -23.80 5.91
CA GLU A 299 8.70 -22.99 6.23
C GLU A 299 7.57 -23.34 5.26
N THR A 300 6.55 -24.02 5.78
CA THR A 300 5.49 -24.62 4.94
C THR A 300 4.13 -24.19 5.44
N ARG A 301 3.25 -23.83 4.51
CA ARG A 301 1.83 -23.58 4.76
C ARG A 301 0.99 -24.45 3.85
N CYS A 302 0.14 -25.30 4.42
CA CYS A 302 -0.78 -26.14 3.66
C CYS A 302 -2.24 -25.68 3.87
N GLU A 303 -2.91 -25.33 2.79
CA GLU A 303 -4.29 -24.85 2.80
C GLU A 303 -5.19 -25.80 2.01
N ILE A 304 -6.13 -26.41 2.74
CA ILE A 304 -7.08 -27.35 2.17
C ILE A 304 -8.45 -26.66 2.07
N THR A 305 -9.05 -26.66 0.88
CA THR A 305 -10.39 -26.08 0.69
C THR A 305 -11.45 -27.19 0.60
N ALA A 306 -12.42 -27.14 1.50
CA ALA A 306 -13.47 -28.13 1.60
C ALA A 306 -14.38 -28.15 0.36
N ARG A 307 -14.73 -29.36 -0.11
CA ARG A 307 -15.60 -29.63 -1.25
C ARG A 307 -15.14 -28.95 -2.55
N ARG A 308 -13.84 -28.92 -2.79
CA ARG A 308 -13.22 -28.40 -4.02
C ARG A 308 -12.41 -29.49 -4.70
N TRP A 309 -12.48 -29.49 -6.03
CA TRP A 309 -11.84 -30.47 -6.92
C TRP A 309 -10.49 -29.95 -7.41
N HIS A 310 -9.85 -30.76 -8.27
CA HIS A 310 -8.52 -30.51 -8.82
C HIS A 310 -8.34 -29.09 -9.38
N VAL A 311 -7.36 -28.35 -8.86
CA VAL A 311 -6.98 -26.98 -9.28
C VAL A 311 -8.19 -26.03 -9.39
N PHE A 312 -9.05 -26.01 -8.36
CA PHE A 312 -10.22 -25.13 -8.32
C PHE A 312 -9.88 -23.62 -8.48
N GLN A 313 -8.65 -23.21 -8.21
CA GLN A 313 -8.13 -21.85 -8.35
C GLN A 313 -8.27 -21.31 -9.78
N THR A 314 -8.27 -22.17 -10.80
CA THR A 314 -8.53 -21.78 -12.21
C THR A 314 -9.90 -21.13 -12.43
N HIS A 315 -10.83 -21.29 -11.48
CA HIS A 315 -12.19 -20.74 -11.52
C HIS A 315 -12.32 -19.39 -10.78
N GLY A 316 -11.20 -18.71 -10.51
CA GLY A 316 -11.22 -17.35 -9.96
C GLY A 316 -12.07 -16.40 -10.81
N GLY A 317 -12.88 -15.56 -10.16
CA GLY A 317 -13.89 -14.71 -10.79
C GLY A 317 -15.27 -15.33 -10.91
N VAL A 318 -15.37 -16.65 -10.75
CA VAL A 318 -16.64 -17.37 -10.69
C VAL A 318 -16.88 -17.88 -9.28
N LEU A 319 -15.87 -18.53 -8.68
CA LEU A 319 -15.94 -19.01 -7.30
C LEU A 319 -15.25 -18.03 -6.36
N ARG A 320 -15.96 -17.62 -5.31
CA ARG A 320 -15.39 -16.77 -4.26
C ARG A 320 -14.26 -17.50 -3.53
N SER A 321 -14.41 -18.80 -3.28
CA SER A 321 -13.35 -19.59 -2.65
C SER A 321 -12.05 -19.65 -3.48
N ALA A 322 -12.16 -19.62 -4.82
CA ALA A 322 -11.00 -19.56 -5.71
C ALA A 322 -10.31 -18.20 -5.64
N ASP A 323 -11.07 -17.10 -5.68
CA ASP A 323 -10.51 -15.75 -5.53
C ASP A 323 -9.84 -15.57 -4.16
N GLU A 324 -10.47 -16.00 -3.08
CA GLU A 324 -9.89 -15.94 -1.73
C GLU A 324 -8.62 -16.79 -1.60
N ALA A 325 -8.54 -17.93 -2.30
CA ALA A 325 -7.33 -18.77 -2.36
C ALA A 325 -6.19 -18.06 -3.09
N ILE A 326 -6.48 -17.42 -4.23
CA ILE A 326 -5.51 -16.63 -5.00
C ILE A 326 -5.01 -15.42 -4.19
N GLU A 327 -5.90 -14.71 -3.49
CA GLU A 327 -5.51 -13.60 -2.60
C GLU A 327 -4.60 -14.06 -1.45
N ARG A 328 -4.76 -15.29 -0.97
CA ARG A 328 -3.85 -15.87 0.04
C ARG A 328 -2.48 -16.20 -0.52
N ILE A 329 -2.38 -16.58 -1.80
CA ILE A 329 -1.08 -16.73 -2.47
C ILE A 329 -0.31 -15.41 -2.38
N ALA A 330 -0.94 -14.28 -2.71
CA ALA A 330 -0.31 -12.97 -2.60
C ALA A 330 0.18 -12.68 -1.18
N ARG A 331 -0.66 -12.90 -0.17
CA ARG A 331 -0.26 -12.70 1.24
C ARG A 331 0.92 -13.57 1.67
N PHE A 332 1.04 -14.77 1.12
CA PHE A 332 2.15 -15.67 1.42
C PHE A 332 3.46 -15.24 0.75
N VAL A 333 3.43 -14.84 -0.52
CA VAL A 333 4.66 -14.58 -1.28
C VAL A 333 5.26 -13.19 -1.04
N MET A 334 4.45 -12.22 -0.59
CA MET A 334 4.92 -10.84 -0.41
C MET A 334 6.02 -10.69 0.66
N PRO A 335 5.95 -11.32 1.86
CA PRO A 335 7.02 -11.21 2.85
C PRO A 335 8.36 -11.82 2.38
N PRO A 336 8.42 -13.06 1.82
CA PRO A 336 9.67 -13.60 1.28
C PRO A 336 10.26 -12.78 0.13
N VAL A 337 9.42 -12.26 -0.78
CA VAL A 337 9.86 -11.36 -1.86
C VAL A 337 10.42 -10.05 -1.31
N ALA A 338 9.84 -9.51 -0.25
CA ALA A 338 10.38 -8.32 0.42
C ALA A 338 11.68 -8.60 1.21
N ALA A 339 11.83 -9.82 1.73
CA ALA A 339 13.00 -10.26 2.50
C ALA A 339 14.19 -10.66 1.62
N ALA A 340 13.97 -11.10 0.38
CA ALA A 340 14.99 -11.30 -0.64
C ALA A 340 15.59 -9.94 -1.04
N ARG A 341 16.50 -9.42 -0.21
CA ARG A 341 17.10 -8.09 -0.34
C ARG A 341 18.14 -8.07 -1.47
N PRO A 342 18.04 -7.11 -2.41
CA PRO A 342 19.19 -6.72 -3.25
C PRO A 342 20.38 -6.31 -2.40
N ALA A 343 21.60 -6.41 -2.95
CA ALA A 343 22.75 -5.77 -2.32
C ALA A 343 22.54 -4.24 -2.23
N PRO A 344 22.91 -3.58 -1.11
CA PRO A 344 22.83 -2.12 -0.99
C PRO A 344 23.52 -1.41 -2.16
N LYS A 345 22.80 -0.51 -2.85
CA LYS A 345 23.37 0.26 -3.97
C LYS A 345 23.71 1.67 -3.55
N THR A 346 24.78 2.22 -4.13
CA THR A 346 25.04 3.67 -4.10
C THR A 346 24.57 4.27 -5.41
N ILE A 347 23.69 5.28 -5.35
CA ILE A 347 23.06 5.88 -6.53
C ILE A 347 23.16 7.39 -6.45
N ASP A 348 23.59 8.05 -7.52
CA ASP A 348 23.61 9.50 -7.61
C ASP A 348 22.34 10.03 -8.28
N HIS A 349 21.84 11.16 -7.78
CA HIS A 349 20.75 11.93 -8.39
C HIS A 349 21.03 13.43 -8.25
N GLU A 350 20.49 14.26 -9.14
CA GLU A 350 20.51 15.71 -8.91
C GLU A 350 19.55 16.10 -7.78
N VAL A 351 18.32 15.52 -7.76
CA VAL A 351 17.31 15.80 -6.73
C VAL A 351 16.71 14.52 -6.14
N VAL A 352 16.64 14.44 -4.82
CA VAL A 352 15.81 13.45 -4.11
C VAL A 352 14.59 14.14 -3.51
N ILE A 353 13.41 13.57 -3.72
CA ILE A 353 12.14 14.04 -3.16
C ILE A 353 11.62 13.01 -2.16
N LEU A 354 11.37 13.41 -0.92
CA LEU A 354 10.72 12.59 0.10
C LEU A 354 9.20 12.74 0.03
N GLY A 355 8.50 11.67 -0.31
CA GLY A 355 7.04 11.54 -0.31
C GLY A 355 6.38 11.68 -1.69
N ALA A 356 5.41 10.83 -1.99
CA ALA A 356 4.62 10.84 -3.22
C ALA A 356 3.18 11.34 -3.01
N GLY A 357 3.04 12.34 -2.13
CA GLY A 357 1.80 13.12 -1.96
C GLY A 357 1.66 14.22 -3.01
N MET A 358 0.67 15.12 -2.83
CA MET A 358 0.45 16.25 -3.74
C MET A 358 1.71 17.12 -3.90
N SER A 359 2.42 17.40 -2.81
CA SER A 359 3.66 18.17 -2.83
C SER A 359 4.76 17.52 -3.67
N GLY A 360 5.04 16.23 -3.47
CA GLY A 360 6.06 15.50 -4.24
C GLY A 360 5.71 15.34 -5.72
N LEU A 361 4.43 15.11 -6.04
CA LEU A 361 3.97 15.11 -7.43
C LEU A 361 4.13 16.48 -8.08
N CYS A 362 3.79 17.57 -7.38
CA CYS A 362 3.99 18.92 -7.89
C CYS A 362 5.48 19.21 -8.15
N ALA A 363 6.35 18.82 -7.21
CA ALA A 363 7.80 18.95 -7.35
C ALA A 363 8.30 18.22 -8.59
N GLY A 364 7.94 16.94 -8.77
CA GLY A 364 8.34 16.16 -9.93
C GLY A 364 7.88 16.76 -11.26
N VAL A 365 6.62 17.23 -11.37
CA VAL A 365 6.13 17.86 -12.61
C VAL A 365 6.91 19.14 -12.91
N LYS A 366 7.13 19.99 -11.90
CA LYS A 366 7.79 21.29 -12.10
C LYS A 366 9.29 21.16 -12.36
N LEU A 367 9.97 20.20 -11.74
CA LEU A 367 11.38 19.87 -12.08
C LEU A 367 11.52 19.48 -13.55
N LYS A 368 10.65 18.60 -14.07
CA LYS A 368 10.65 18.24 -15.50
C LYS A 368 10.43 19.45 -16.40
N ARG A 369 9.55 20.37 -16.01
CA ARG A 369 9.30 21.62 -16.76
C ARG A 369 10.48 22.58 -16.72
N ALA A 370 11.24 22.56 -15.63
CA ALA A 370 12.49 23.32 -15.47
C ALA A 370 13.70 22.61 -16.11
N GLY A 371 13.50 21.53 -16.87
CA GLY A 371 14.56 20.79 -17.56
C GLY A 371 15.40 19.88 -16.64
N THR A 372 14.97 19.64 -15.41
CA THR A 372 15.64 18.73 -14.47
C THR A 372 14.94 17.37 -14.51
N HIS A 373 15.57 16.39 -15.15
CA HIS A 373 15.04 15.04 -15.33
C HIS A 373 15.69 14.00 -14.42
N ASP A 374 16.87 14.28 -13.86
CA ASP A 374 17.52 13.41 -12.90
C ASP A 374 16.98 13.67 -11.49
N PHE A 375 15.87 13.02 -11.15
CA PHE A 375 15.34 13.01 -9.81
C PHE A 375 14.62 11.71 -9.49
N VAL A 376 14.49 11.44 -8.19
CA VAL A 376 13.74 10.31 -7.65
C VAL A 376 12.80 10.76 -6.54
N ILE A 377 11.60 10.19 -6.51
CA ILE A 377 10.60 10.39 -5.47
C ILE A 377 10.52 9.11 -4.62
N LEU A 378 10.93 9.17 -3.36
CA LEU A 378 10.89 8.05 -2.42
C LEU A 378 9.61 8.10 -1.58
N GLU A 379 8.84 7.01 -1.58
CA GLU A 379 7.58 6.89 -0.83
C GLU A 379 7.60 5.62 0.03
N LYS A 380 7.34 5.78 1.33
CA LYS A 380 7.32 4.67 2.29
C LYS A 380 6.14 3.73 2.05
N GLN A 381 5.05 4.25 1.50
CA GLN A 381 3.85 3.48 1.22
C GLN A 381 3.99 2.64 -0.06
N PRO A 382 3.26 1.52 -0.19
CA PRO A 382 3.23 0.72 -1.43
C PRO A 382 2.61 1.44 -2.64
N GLY A 383 2.05 2.63 -2.44
CA GLY A 383 1.41 3.43 -3.49
C GLY A 383 1.55 4.92 -3.24
N LEU A 384 1.46 5.70 -4.33
CA LEU A 384 1.40 7.16 -4.27
C LEU A 384 0.06 7.64 -3.72
N GLY A 385 0.00 8.83 -3.15
CA GLY A 385 -1.25 9.42 -2.64
C GLY A 385 -1.09 10.26 -1.38
N GLY A 386 -0.07 9.98 -0.57
CA GLY A 386 0.16 10.64 0.72
C GLY A 386 -1.08 10.54 1.61
N THR A 387 -1.65 11.68 2.01
CA THR A 387 -2.90 11.73 2.81
C THR A 387 -4.01 10.84 2.25
N TRP A 388 -4.18 10.79 0.93
CA TRP A 388 -5.27 10.04 0.28
C TRP A 388 -4.98 8.54 0.14
N TRP A 389 -3.73 8.13 0.31
CA TRP A 389 -3.36 6.71 0.48
C TRP A 389 -3.68 6.24 1.90
N ASP A 390 -3.28 7.03 2.91
CA ASP A 390 -3.44 6.65 4.32
C ASP A 390 -4.91 6.73 4.81
N ASN A 391 -5.69 7.70 4.31
CA ASN A 391 -7.03 7.98 4.83
C ASN A 391 -8.12 7.40 3.94
N THR A 392 -8.37 6.09 4.09
CA THR A 392 -9.41 5.36 3.35
C THR A 392 -10.65 5.05 4.19
N TYR A 393 -10.81 5.65 5.37
CA TYR A 393 -11.98 5.45 6.22
C TYR A 393 -13.29 5.86 5.51
N PRO A 394 -14.44 5.27 5.84
CA PRO A 394 -15.69 5.55 5.14
C PRO A 394 -16.10 7.00 5.32
N GLY A 395 -16.48 7.63 4.21
CA GLY A 395 -16.85 9.04 4.18
C GLY A 395 -15.69 10.02 3.98
N ALA A 396 -14.42 9.56 3.92
CA ALA A 396 -13.27 10.44 3.67
C ALA A 396 -13.45 11.29 2.40
N HIS A 397 -13.32 12.62 2.53
CA HIS A 397 -13.45 13.57 1.42
C HIS A 397 -12.70 14.87 1.70
N VAL A 398 -12.46 15.66 0.66
CA VAL A 398 -11.85 16.99 0.78
C VAL A 398 -12.84 18.03 1.26
N ASP A 399 -12.37 18.98 2.07
CA ASP A 399 -13.18 20.10 2.58
C ASP A 399 -13.05 21.40 1.77
N VAL A 400 -12.34 21.33 0.65
CA VAL A 400 -12.14 22.40 -0.33
C VAL A 400 -12.86 22.04 -1.64
N PRO A 401 -13.52 22.99 -2.32
CA PRO A 401 -14.13 22.74 -3.62
C PRO A 401 -13.15 22.18 -4.66
N ALA A 402 -13.58 21.18 -5.42
CA ALA A 402 -12.78 20.43 -6.39
C ALA A 402 -11.95 21.31 -7.37
N PRO A 403 -12.50 22.42 -7.93
CA PRO A 403 -11.73 23.29 -8.81
C PRO A 403 -10.52 23.96 -8.12
N ALA A 404 -10.57 24.16 -6.80
CA ALA A 404 -9.47 24.69 -6.00
C ALA A 404 -8.56 23.60 -5.40
N TYR A 405 -9.01 22.34 -5.40
CA TYR A 405 -8.24 21.16 -4.97
C TYR A 405 -7.76 20.31 -6.16
N SER A 406 -7.20 20.99 -7.16
CA SER A 406 -6.41 20.43 -8.26
C SER A 406 -5.26 21.37 -8.60
N PHE A 407 -4.19 20.87 -9.23
CA PHE A 407 -3.08 21.72 -9.66
C PHE A 407 -3.52 22.67 -10.77
N SER A 408 -2.99 23.90 -10.75
CA SER A 408 -3.26 24.90 -11.79
C SER A 408 -2.87 24.40 -13.18
N PHE A 409 -1.80 23.61 -13.26
CA PHE A 409 -1.27 23.02 -14.48
C PHE A 409 -1.91 21.69 -14.88
N ALA A 410 -2.80 21.15 -14.05
CA ALA A 410 -3.47 19.88 -14.27
C ALA A 410 -4.88 19.91 -13.69
N ALA A 411 -5.71 20.84 -14.18
CA ALA A 411 -7.12 20.88 -13.85
C ALA A 411 -7.82 19.54 -14.19
N ASN A 412 -8.85 19.19 -13.44
CA ASN A 412 -9.63 17.97 -13.64
C ASN A 412 -11.10 18.33 -13.98
N PRO A 413 -11.48 18.32 -15.27
CA PRO A 413 -12.85 18.64 -15.69
C PRO A 413 -13.87 17.54 -15.33
N ASP A 414 -13.38 16.34 -15.01
CA ASP A 414 -14.21 15.15 -14.81
C ASP A 414 -14.63 14.92 -13.35
N TRP A 415 -14.44 15.93 -12.47
CA TRP A 415 -14.96 15.85 -11.11
C TRP A 415 -16.46 15.54 -11.11
N ARG A 416 -16.88 14.60 -10.27
CA ARG A 416 -18.27 14.14 -10.15
C ARG A 416 -19.06 14.92 -9.12
N ARG A 417 -18.38 15.55 -8.16
CA ARG A 417 -18.98 16.35 -7.08
C ARG A 417 -18.08 17.50 -6.67
N ARG A 418 -18.68 18.50 -6.01
CA ARG A 418 -17.96 19.69 -5.56
C ARG A 418 -16.93 19.39 -4.46
N PHE A 419 -17.20 18.42 -3.58
CA PHE A 419 -16.25 17.97 -2.56
C PHE A 419 -15.89 16.50 -2.78
N PRO A 420 -14.97 16.17 -3.71
CA PRO A 420 -14.63 14.79 -4.08
C PRO A 420 -14.31 13.89 -2.88
N GLY A 421 -14.73 12.64 -2.97
CA GLY A 421 -14.33 11.62 -1.99
C GLY A 421 -12.87 11.20 -2.18
N ALA A 422 -12.27 10.59 -1.15
CA ALA A 422 -10.89 10.14 -1.18
C ALA A 422 -10.53 9.27 -2.41
N PRO A 423 -11.36 8.29 -2.86
CA PRO A 423 -11.04 7.50 -4.05
C PRO A 423 -10.94 8.33 -5.34
N GLU A 424 -11.75 9.38 -5.47
CA GLU A 424 -11.75 10.22 -6.67
C GLU A 424 -10.49 11.11 -6.74
N ILE A 425 -10.04 11.59 -5.58
CA ILE A 425 -8.80 12.37 -5.45
C ILE A 425 -7.59 11.49 -5.66
N GLN A 426 -7.59 10.28 -5.09
CA GLN A 426 -6.56 9.27 -5.30
C GLN A 426 -6.40 8.95 -6.79
N ALA A 427 -7.52 8.75 -7.50
CA ALA A 427 -7.51 8.53 -8.95
C ALA A 427 -6.99 9.75 -9.73
N TYR A 428 -7.31 10.97 -9.29
CA TYR A 428 -6.75 12.19 -9.88
C TYR A 428 -5.22 12.24 -9.74
N MET A 429 -4.69 11.95 -8.55
CA MET A 429 -3.23 11.93 -8.31
C MET A 429 -2.52 10.89 -9.18
N GLN A 430 -3.09 9.69 -9.31
CA GLN A 430 -2.55 8.64 -10.17
C GLN A 430 -2.55 9.06 -11.65
N ARG A 431 -3.62 9.71 -12.13
CA ARG A 431 -3.68 10.26 -13.49
C ARG A 431 -2.64 11.36 -13.71
N VAL A 432 -2.42 12.25 -12.74
CA VAL A 432 -1.37 13.28 -12.83
C VAL A 432 0.00 12.63 -12.91
N ALA A 433 0.31 11.68 -12.02
CA ALA A 433 1.59 10.97 -12.03
C ALA A 433 1.85 10.27 -13.38
N ALA A 434 0.84 9.58 -13.93
CA ALA A 434 0.94 8.94 -15.24
C ALA A 434 1.09 9.96 -16.38
N ARG A 435 0.24 10.98 -16.44
CA ARG A 435 0.22 12.02 -17.50
C ARG A 435 1.56 12.73 -17.65
N PHE A 436 2.24 13.01 -16.54
CA PHE A 436 3.52 13.71 -16.55
C PHE A 436 4.72 12.75 -16.50
N GLY A 437 4.49 11.44 -16.63
CA GLY A 437 5.54 10.42 -16.63
C GLY A 437 6.37 10.41 -15.36
N LEU A 438 5.74 10.65 -14.20
CA LEU A 438 6.39 10.59 -12.89
C LEU A 438 6.52 9.17 -12.35
N LEU A 439 5.77 8.22 -12.92
CA LEU A 439 5.84 6.81 -12.54
C LEU A 439 7.29 6.29 -12.68
N ALA A 440 8.02 6.63 -13.73
CA ALA A 440 9.42 6.20 -13.85
C ALA A 440 10.37 6.75 -12.76
N HIS A 441 9.97 7.79 -12.03
CA HIS A 441 10.77 8.44 -10.99
C HIS A 441 10.39 8.00 -9.56
N LEU A 442 9.33 7.22 -9.40
CA LEU A 442 8.81 6.82 -8.09
C LEU A 442 9.48 5.52 -7.60
N ARG A 443 9.93 5.51 -6.35
CA ARG A 443 10.33 4.30 -5.62
C ARG A 443 9.42 4.14 -4.41
N LEU A 444 8.44 3.27 -4.55
CA LEU A 444 7.43 2.97 -3.53
C LEU A 444 7.93 1.92 -2.53
N GLY A 445 7.31 1.85 -1.36
CA GLY A 445 7.72 0.97 -0.26
C GLY A 445 9.16 1.21 0.20
N THR A 446 9.67 2.42 0.04
CA THR A 446 11.07 2.79 0.34
C THR A 446 11.07 3.95 1.32
N GLN A 447 11.45 3.69 2.56
CA GLN A 447 11.50 4.70 3.61
C GLN A 447 12.92 5.26 3.73
N ILE A 448 13.05 6.59 3.77
CA ILE A 448 14.30 7.24 4.18
C ILE A 448 14.46 7.09 5.69
N THR A 449 15.64 6.67 6.14
CA THR A 449 15.97 6.49 7.57
C THR A 449 16.92 7.57 8.07
N ASP A 450 17.87 7.99 7.23
CA ASP A 450 18.86 9.03 7.53
C ASP A 450 19.14 9.87 6.28
N ALA A 451 19.35 11.17 6.47
CA ALA A 451 19.78 12.12 5.45
C ALA A 451 20.79 13.08 6.08
N SER A 452 22.05 13.03 5.68
CA SER A 452 23.11 13.90 6.20
C SER A 452 23.74 14.72 5.09
N PHE A 453 23.86 16.03 5.29
CA PHE A 453 24.56 16.91 4.35
C PHE A 453 26.07 16.78 4.50
N ASP A 454 26.76 16.52 3.39
CA ASP A 454 28.21 16.49 3.29
C ASP A 454 28.70 17.82 2.70
N GLU A 455 29.32 18.65 3.56
CA GLU A 455 29.83 19.97 3.21
C GLU A 455 30.97 19.91 2.18
N ALA A 456 31.79 18.85 2.20
CA ALA A 456 32.94 18.72 1.31
C ALA A 456 32.50 18.50 -0.14
N THR A 457 31.41 17.74 -0.35
CA THR A 457 30.87 17.46 -1.68
C THR A 457 29.70 18.36 -2.05
N GLY A 458 29.09 19.04 -1.07
CA GLY A 458 27.85 19.81 -1.24
C GLY A 458 26.64 18.95 -1.58
N ARG A 459 26.62 17.70 -1.10
CA ARG A 459 25.56 16.71 -1.39
C ARG A 459 24.97 16.13 -0.12
N TRP A 460 23.70 15.80 -0.19
CA TRP A 460 23.00 14.97 0.78
C TRP A 460 23.33 13.49 0.58
N GLN A 461 23.69 12.81 1.66
CA GLN A 461 23.80 11.36 1.76
C GLN A 461 22.53 10.81 2.41
N ILE A 462 21.72 10.07 1.65
CA ILE A 462 20.37 9.66 2.02
C ILE A 462 20.30 8.14 2.07
N ARG A 463 20.05 7.57 3.25
CA ARG A 463 19.94 6.13 3.47
C ARG A 463 18.49 5.68 3.49
N THR A 464 18.22 4.50 2.93
CA THR A 464 16.89 3.88 2.95
C THR A 464 16.82 2.70 3.92
N ASP A 465 15.60 2.28 4.27
CA ASP A 465 15.30 1.06 5.03
C ASP A 465 15.68 -0.24 4.30
N ARG A 466 15.94 -0.14 2.99
CA ARG A 466 16.48 -1.21 2.14
C ARG A 466 18.00 -1.30 2.16
N GLY A 467 18.68 -0.32 2.76
CA GLY A 467 20.14 -0.24 2.85
C GLY A 467 20.79 0.60 1.75
N ASP A 468 20.04 1.05 0.75
CA ASP A 468 20.57 1.90 -0.33
C ASP A 468 21.10 3.24 0.19
N LEU A 469 22.15 3.75 -0.44
CA LEU A 469 22.68 5.08 -0.25
C LEU A 469 22.45 5.92 -1.51
N LEU A 470 21.63 6.96 -1.41
CA LEU A 470 21.45 7.93 -2.46
C LEU A 470 22.29 9.17 -2.15
N ARG A 471 23.02 9.67 -3.13
CA ARG A 471 23.76 10.94 -3.04
C ARG A 471 23.06 11.97 -3.93
N ALA A 472 22.64 13.09 -3.36
CA ALA A 472 21.90 14.09 -4.10
C ALA A 472 22.36 15.51 -3.83
N ARG A 473 22.44 16.35 -4.86
CA ARG A 473 22.78 17.77 -4.64
C ARG A 473 21.67 18.48 -3.86
N PHE A 474 20.42 18.26 -4.25
CA PHE A 474 19.26 18.86 -3.62
C PHE A 474 18.33 17.84 -2.97
N PHE A 475 17.76 18.21 -1.83
CA PHE A 475 16.79 17.39 -1.11
C PHE A 475 15.49 18.15 -0.91
N MET A 476 14.39 17.65 -1.47
CA MET A 476 13.05 18.20 -1.27
C MET A 476 12.27 17.34 -0.28
N CYS A 477 11.98 17.88 0.89
CA CYS A 477 11.21 17.21 1.92
C CYS A 477 9.71 17.51 1.76
N SER A 478 8.94 16.53 1.29
CA SER A 478 7.49 16.64 1.07
C SER A 478 6.68 15.64 1.89
N ALA A 479 7.17 15.30 3.09
CA ALA A 479 6.58 14.30 3.99
C ALA A 479 5.15 14.62 4.45
N GLY A 480 4.74 15.88 4.37
CA GLY A 480 3.42 16.37 4.77
C GLY A 480 3.21 16.39 6.30
N PRO A 481 2.49 17.39 6.83
CA PRO A 481 2.36 17.57 8.29
C PRO A 481 1.44 16.53 8.98
N LEU A 482 0.59 15.82 8.22
CA LEU A 482 -0.48 14.95 8.75
C LEU A 482 -0.26 13.49 8.34
N SER A 483 0.91 12.93 8.68
CA SER A 483 1.33 11.59 8.21
C SER A 483 1.62 10.58 9.35
N ARG A 484 1.82 11.04 10.60
CA ARG A 484 2.04 10.18 11.77
C ARG A 484 0.78 10.13 12.65
N PRO A 485 0.03 9.02 12.65
CA PRO A 485 -1.15 8.86 13.50
C PRO A 485 -0.81 9.07 14.98
N ARG A 486 -1.68 9.76 15.71
CA ARG A 486 -1.53 9.96 17.16
C ARG A 486 -2.56 9.13 17.90
N TRP A 487 -2.13 8.05 18.51
CA TRP A 487 -2.96 7.30 19.46
C TRP A 487 -3.18 8.14 20.73
N PRO A 488 -4.37 8.05 21.35
CA PRO A 488 -4.63 8.74 22.60
C PRO A 488 -3.86 8.07 23.74
N ASP A 489 -3.28 8.89 24.62
CA ASP A 489 -2.63 8.41 25.84
C ASP A 489 -3.70 8.22 26.91
N ILE A 490 -4.27 7.01 26.99
CA ILE A 490 -5.33 6.64 27.93
C ILE A 490 -4.94 5.33 28.61
N PRO A 491 -4.96 5.26 29.96
CA PRO A 491 -4.67 4.02 30.69
C PRO A 491 -5.53 2.84 30.22
N GLY A 492 -4.93 1.65 30.11
CA GLY A 492 -5.61 0.42 29.68
C GLY A 492 -5.85 0.30 28.16
N LEU A 493 -5.37 1.23 27.34
CA LEU A 493 -5.54 1.17 25.88
C LEU A 493 -4.92 -0.11 25.26
N ASP A 494 -3.80 -0.59 25.81
CA ASP A 494 -3.14 -1.82 25.37
C ASP A 494 -3.78 -3.11 25.92
N ASP A 495 -4.57 -2.99 26.98
CA ASP A 495 -5.27 -4.12 27.61
C ASP A 495 -6.66 -4.38 26.99
N PHE A 496 -7.16 -3.47 26.16
CA PHE A 496 -8.44 -3.61 25.47
C PHE A 496 -8.43 -4.81 24.51
N ARG A 497 -9.35 -5.76 24.72
CA ARG A 497 -9.40 -7.03 23.96
C ARG A 497 -10.20 -6.95 22.66
N GLY A 498 -10.93 -5.84 22.43
CA GLY A 498 -11.66 -5.60 21.20
C GLY A 498 -10.76 -5.10 20.05
N LEU A 499 -11.37 -4.80 18.92
CA LEU A 499 -10.65 -4.31 17.74
C LEU A 499 -10.29 -2.83 17.90
N ARG A 500 -9.03 -2.47 17.63
CA ARG A 500 -8.55 -1.08 17.67
C ARG A 500 -8.24 -0.59 16.26
N LEU A 501 -8.85 0.51 15.86
CA LEU A 501 -8.64 1.16 14.58
C LEU A 501 -8.22 2.61 14.80
N HIS A 502 -7.27 3.09 14.00
CA HIS A 502 -7.04 4.52 13.83
C HIS A 502 -7.56 4.93 12.45
N SER A 503 -8.20 6.08 12.32
CA SER A 503 -8.81 6.50 11.05
C SER A 503 -7.85 6.50 9.86
N ALA A 504 -6.60 6.93 10.08
CA ALA A 504 -5.51 6.90 9.09
C ALA A 504 -4.90 5.50 8.81
N ARG A 505 -5.37 4.44 9.47
CA ARG A 505 -4.96 3.05 9.26
C ARG A 505 -6.21 2.16 9.26
N TRP A 506 -7.16 2.54 8.41
CA TRP A 506 -8.47 1.91 8.36
C TRP A 506 -8.39 0.51 7.77
N ASP A 507 -8.95 -0.48 8.46
CA ASP A 507 -9.08 -1.85 7.97
C ASP A 507 -10.49 -2.08 7.43
N HIS A 508 -10.62 -2.28 6.12
CA HIS A 508 -11.89 -2.55 5.44
C HIS A 508 -12.43 -3.96 5.72
N GLY A 509 -11.64 -4.86 6.31
CA GLY A 509 -12.06 -6.20 6.72
C GLY A 509 -12.87 -6.23 8.02
N VAL A 510 -12.88 -5.13 8.79
CA VAL A 510 -13.62 -5.05 10.06
C VAL A 510 -15.09 -4.76 9.80
N ALA A 511 -15.95 -5.74 10.13
CA ALA A 511 -17.39 -5.57 10.08
C ALA A 511 -17.90 -4.78 11.29
N LEU A 512 -18.52 -3.62 11.05
CA LEU A 512 -19.13 -2.79 12.11
C LEU A 512 -20.60 -3.15 12.38
N GLN A 513 -21.22 -3.92 11.48
CA GLN A 513 -22.63 -4.31 11.60
C GLN A 513 -22.86 -5.10 12.88
N GLY A 514 -23.79 -4.64 13.71
CA GLY A 514 -24.15 -5.31 14.97
C GLY A 514 -23.11 -5.13 16.09
N GLN A 515 -22.07 -4.33 15.90
CA GLN A 515 -21.03 -4.08 16.91
C GLN A 515 -21.36 -2.85 17.76
N ARG A 516 -20.87 -2.83 19.00
CA ARG A 516 -20.81 -1.61 19.83
C ARG A 516 -19.49 -0.90 19.55
N VAL A 517 -19.58 0.30 19.00
CA VAL A 517 -18.42 1.04 18.51
C VAL A 517 -18.19 2.28 19.38
N ALA A 518 -16.96 2.53 19.79
CA ALA A 518 -16.53 3.82 20.31
C ALA A 518 -15.75 4.61 19.25
N VAL A 519 -16.04 5.90 19.12
CA VAL A 519 -15.20 6.83 18.36
C VAL A 519 -14.63 7.87 19.31
N ILE A 520 -13.30 7.97 19.41
CA ILE A 520 -12.63 9.00 20.21
C ILE A 520 -12.19 10.15 19.30
N GLY A 521 -12.68 11.36 19.59
CA GLY A 521 -12.39 12.58 18.86
C GLY A 521 -13.50 13.01 17.90
N THR A 522 -13.68 14.33 17.76
CA THR A 522 -14.77 14.95 16.98
C THR A 522 -14.28 15.97 15.94
N GLY A 523 -13.03 15.86 15.52
CA GLY A 523 -12.44 16.72 14.48
C GLY A 523 -13.00 16.44 13.08
N SER A 524 -12.35 16.99 12.04
CA SER A 524 -12.79 16.82 10.66
C SER A 524 -12.99 15.35 10.29
N THR A 525 -12.06 14.46 10.61
CA THR A 525 -12.19 13.01 10.34
C THR A 525 -13.46 12.42 10.94
N ALA A 526 -13.75 12.69 12.21
CA ALA A 526 -14.94 12.17 12.86
C ALA A 526 -16.23 12.69 12.21
N SER A 527 -16.26 13.95 11.77
CA SER A 527 -17.44 14.51 11.09
C SER A 527 -17.81 13.82 9.78
N GLN A 528 -16.83 13.16 9.16
CA GLN A 528 -16.98 12.39 7.93
C GLN A 528 -17.25 10.92 8.19
N LEU A 529 -16.63 10.38 9.24
CA LEU A 529 -16.65 8.97 9.62
C LEU A 529 -17.87 8.57 10.46
N VAL A 530 -18.33 9.44 11.36
CA VAL A 530 -19.43 9.15 12.29
C VAL A 530 -20.74 8.83 11.55
N PRO A 531 -21.17 9.58 10.51
CA PRO A 531 -22.41 9.25 9.80
C PRO A 531 -22.44 7.81 9.24
N PRO A 532 -21.48 7.33 8.42
CA PRO A 532 -21.52 5.96 7.92
C PRO A 532 -21.29 4.89 9.01
N VAL A 533 -20.57 5.20 10.09
CA VAL A 533 -20.41 4.27 11.23
C VAL A 533 -21.73 4.14 12.00
N ALA A 534 -22.43 5.24 12.25
CA ALA A 534 -23.72 5.25 12.95
C ALA A 534 -24.83 4.53 12.20
N GLU A 535 -24.71 4.39 10.87
CA GLU A 535 -25.63 3.61 10.05
C GLU A 535 -25.46 2.09 10.23
N GLN A 536 -24.26 1.63 10.63
CA GLN A 536 -23.92 0.20 10.70
C GLN A 536 -23.87 -0.32 12.15
N ALA A 537 -23.35 0.49 13.08
CA ALA A 537 -23.15 0.09 14.46
C ALA A 537 -24.47 -0.20 15.19
N GLN A 538 -24.50 -1.25 16.03
CA GLN A 538 -25.62 -1.48 16.94
C GLN A 538 -25.76 -0.34 17.93
N GLN A 539 -24.62 0.13 18.47
CA GLN A 539 -24.51 1.27 19.36
C GLN A 539 -23.22 2.01 19.04
N LEU A 540 -23.27 3.34 18.97
CA LEU A 540 -22.11 4.20 18.78
C LEU A 540 -21.95 5.15 19.97
N HIS A 541 -20.83 5.06 20.68
CA HIS A 541 -20.43 6.02 21.70
C HIS A 541 -19.40 6.99 21.11
N LEU A 542 -19.75 8.26 20.95
CA LEU A 542 -18.87 9.30 20.42
C LEU A 542 -18.30 10.15 21.56
N PHE A 543 -17.00 10.03 21.80
CA PHE A 543 -16.31 10.76 22.86
C PHE A 543 -15.80 12.11 22.37
N GLN A 544 -16.42 13.18 22.87
CA GLN A 544 -16.12 14.56 22.53
C GLN A 544 -15.42 15.28 23.68
N ARG A 545 -14.16 15.66 23.48
CA ARG A 545 -13.46 16.56 24.41
C ARG A 545 -13.84 18.03 24.23
N THR A 546 -14.02 18.49 23.00
CA THR A 546 -14.39 19.87 22.70
C THR A 546 -15.21 19.89 21.41
N ALA A 547 -16.38 20.55 21.44
CA ALA A 547 -17.20 20.74 20.24
C ALA A 547 -16.45 21.58 19.19
N ASN A 548 -16.72 21.33 17.90
CA ASN A 548 -16.11 22.08 16.79
C ASN A 548 -17.14 22.97 16.08
N TRP A 549 -16.67 24.05 15.46
CA TRP A 549 -17.51 24.88 14.60
C TRP A 549 -17.85 24.11 13.31
N VAL A 550 -19.13 23.74 13.17
CA VAL A 550 -19.66 23.05 11.98
C VAL A 550 -20.50 24.01 11.14
N MET A 551 -20.17 24.11 9.86
CA MET A 551 -20.85 24.90 8.85
C MET A 551 -21.58 24.01 7.85
N PRO A 552 -22.65 24.52 7.20
CA PRO A 552 -23.29 23.82 6.10
C PRO A 552 -22.29 23.61 4.95
N ARG A 553 -22.24 22.39 4.45
CA ARG A 553 -21.43 22.03 3.28
C ARG A 553 -22.27 22.28 2.03
N MET A 554 -21.82 23.20 1.18
CA MET A 554 -22.48 23.48 -0.10
C MET A 554 -22.18 22.38 -1.14
N ASP A 555 -22.30 21.10 -0.80
CA ASP A 555 -21.99 20.02 -1.73
C ASP A 555 -23.07 19.86 -2.80
N ARG A 556 -22.64 19.44 -3.99
CA ARG A 556 -23.54 19.03 -5.08
C ARG A 556 -22.84 18.08 -6.02
N ARG A 557 -23.61 17.22 -6.69
CA ARG A 557 -23.13 16.44 -7.83
C ARG A 557 -23.01 17.35 -9.06
N TYR A 558 -21.94 17.17 -9.82
CA TYR A 558 -21.76 17.82 -11.11
C TYR A 558 -22.51 17.02 -12.18
N THR A 559 -23.33 17.73 -12.94
CA THR A 559 -24.09 17.20 -14.08
C THR A 559 -23.18 16.97 -15.29
N ALA A 560 -23.73 16.38 -16.36
CA ALA A 560 -22.99 16.25 -17.62
C ALA A 560 -22.63 17.63 -18.21
N LEU A 561 -23.53 18.61 -18.11
CA LEU A 561 -23.28 19.98 -18.56
C LEU A 561 -22.17 20.66 -17.77
N ASP A 562 -22.16 20.52 -16.44
CA ASP A 562 -21.08 21.06 -15.59
C ASP A 562 -19.70 20.55 -16.05
N ARG A 563 -19.60 19.24 -16.30
CA ARG A 563 -18.35 18.62 -16.76
C ARG A 563 -17.98 19.06 -18.17
N ALA A 564 -18.95 19.13 -19.08
CA ALA A 564 -18.73 19.62 -20.45
C ALA A 564 -18.20 21.06 -20.46
N LEU A 565 -18.78 21.96 -19.66
CA LEU A 565 -18.29 23.34 -19.51
C LEU A 565 -16.91 23.38 -18.86
N ALA A 566 -16.62 22.50 -17.90
CA ALA A 566 -15.31 22.43 -17.25
C ALA A 566 -14.18 22.03 -18.21
N HIS A 567 -14.48 21.44 -19.37
CA HIS A 567 -13.49 21.21 -20.43
C HIS A 567 -13.10 22.49 -21.19
N LEU A 568 -13.86 23.59 -21.04
CA LEU A 568 -13.51 24.90 -21.61
C LEU A 568 -12.55 25.64 -20.66
N PRO A 569 -11.26 25.86 -21.04
CA PRO A 569 -10.27 26.41 -20.12
C PRO A 569 -10.63 27.76 -19.49
N PRO A 570 -11.20 28.75 -20.22
CA PRO A 570 -11.62 30.01 -19.61
C PRO A 570 -12.70 29.84 -18.53
N TYR A 571 -13.67 28.95 -18.76
CA TYR A 571 -14.72 28.66 -17.79
C TYR A 571 -14.14 27.97 -16.55
N ALA A 572 -13.31 26.95 -16.73
CA ALA A 572 -12.65 26.25 -15.63
C ALA A 572 -11.78 27.21 -14.79
N ALA A 573 -11.03 28.10 -15.44
CA ALA A 573 -10.22 29.13 -14.79
C ALA A 573 -11.09 30.11 -13.98
N LEU A 574 -12.20 30.59 -14.56
CA LEU A 574 -13.15 31.47 -13.87
C LEU A 574 -13.78 30.79 -12.65
N VAL A 575 -14.21 29.54 -12.78
CA VAL A 575 -14.78 28.76 -11.67
C VAL A 575 -13.76 28.55 -10.56
N ARG A 576 -12.52 28.19 -10.90
CA ARG A 576 -11.42 28.07 -9.93
C ARG A 576 -11.15 29.41 -9.24
N TRP A 577 -11.04 30.48 -10.00
CA TRP A 577 -10.82 31.83 -9.47
C TRP A 577 -11.93 32.24 -8.50
N ASN A 578 -13.20 32.03 -8.88
CA ASN A 578 -14.34 32.33 -8.01
C ASN A 578 -14.28 31.56 -6.68
N TRP A 579 -13.98 30.26 -6.71
CA TRP A 579 -13.81 29.49 -5.48
C TRP A 579 -12.63 29.97 -4.63
N ALA A 580 -11.51 30.35 -5.24
CA ALA A 580 -10.40 30.96 -4.51
C ALA A 580 -10.85 32.25 -3.80
N GLN A 581 -11.60 33.13 -4.48
CA GLN A 581 -12.13 34.36 -3.86
C GLN A 581 -13.08 34.06 -2.69
N VAL A 582 -13.94 33.04 -2.80
CA VAL A 582 -14.84 32.61 -1.70
C VAL A 582 -14.04 32.14 -0.49
N LEU A 583 -12.98 31.35 -0.69
CA LEU A 583 -12.12 30.86 0.39
C LEU A 583 -11.33 32.01 1.04
N GLU A 584 -10.77 32.93 0.24
CA GLU A 584 -10.10 34.13 0.74
C GLU A 584 -11.06 35.04 1.53
N TRP A 585 -12.30 35.19 1.08
CA TRP A 585 -13.31 35.95 1.82
C TRP A 585 -13.61 35.31 3.18
N GLY A 586 -13.65 33.97 3.24
CA GLY A 586 -13.85 33.22 4.48
C GLY A 586 -12.81 33.51 5.57
N ARG A 587 -11.56 33.85 5.18
CA ARG A 587 -10.47 34.23 6.11
C ARG A 587 -10.82 35.44 6.97
N ARG A 588 -11.59 36.40 6.43
CA ARG A 588 -12.06 37.60 7.16
C ARG A 588 -12.96 37.24 8.35
N GLY A 589 -13.59 36.07 8.30
CA GLY A 589 -14.42 35.54 9.38
C GLY A 589 -13.63 35.13 10.62
N PHE A 590 -12.30 35.02 10.53
CA PHE A 590 -11.44 34.65 11.65
C PHE A 590 -10.90 35.87 12.40
N GLU A 591 -11.28 37.08 11.99
CA GLU A 591 -10.89 38.33 12.66
C GLU A 591 -12.00 38.78 13.60
N ASP A 592 -11.64 39.19 14.81
CA ASP A 592 -12.59 39.69 15.80
C ASP A 592 -13.25 41.00 15.32
N GLY A 593 -14.54 41.18 15.64
CA GLY A 593 -15.30 42.40 15.29
C GLY A 593 -15.81 42.49 13.84
N THR A 594 -15.38 41.62 12.92
CA THR A 594 -15.80 41.73 11.51
C THR A 594 -17.26 41.32 11.27
N LEU A 595 -17.88 41.92 10.25
CA LEU A 595 -19.20 41.49 9.76
C LEU A 595 -19.19 40.04 9.26
N ALA A 596 -18.08 39.62 8.64
CA ALA A 596 -17.89 38.25 8.17
C ALA A 596 -17.96 37.25 9.34
N ARG A 597 -17.30 37.54 10.48
CA ARG A 597 -17.35 36.68 11.66
C ARG A 597 -18.76 36.57 12.22
N ARG A 598 -19.47 37.70 12.35
CA ARG A 598 -20.88 37.71 12.79
C ARG A 598 -21.76 36.86 11.89
N GLY A 599 -21.60 37.00 10.56
CA GLY A 599 -22.31 36.18 9.58
C GLY A 599 -22.04 34.70 9.74
N LEU A 600 -20.76 34.29 9.83
CA LEU A 600 -20.39 32.89 10.02
C LEU A 600 -20.93 32.30 11.33
N LEU A 601 -20.82 33.02 12.45
CA LEU A 601 -21.38 32.58 13.74
C LEU A 601 -22.90 32.39 13.66
N ALA A 602 -23.61 33.33 13.00
CA ALA A 602 -25.04 33.21 12.78
C ALA A 602 -25.39 31.99 11.92
N THR A 603 -24.62 31.74 10.84
CA THR A 603 -24.78 30.55 9.99
C THR A 603 -24.55 29.26 10.77
N ALA A 604 -23.47 29.16 11.57
CA ALA A 604 -23.19 27.99 12.38
C ALA A 604 -24.28 27.71 13.41
N ALA A 605 -24.77 28.77 14.09
CA ALA A 605 -25.86 28.66 15.05
C ALA A 605 -27.17 28.24 14.37
N ALA A 606 -27.51 28.82 13.22
CA ALA A 606 -28.70 28.44 12.46
C ALA A 606 -28.62 26.99 11.96
N HIS A 607 -27.47 26.56 11.44
CA HIS A 607 -27.24 25.18 10.99
C HIS A 607 -27.44 24.18 12.14
N ARG A 608 -26.81 24.44 13.30
CA ARG A 608 -26.97 23.61 14.51
C ARG A 608 -28.43 23.55 14.98
N ARG A 609 -29.10 24.71 15.10
CA ARG A 609 -30.51 24.77 15.51
C ARG A 609 -31.46 24.06 14.55
N ARG A 610 -31.16 24.08 13.25
CA ARG A 610 -31.99 23.42 12.23
C ARG A 610 -31.88 21.90 12.26
N GLN A 611 -30.70 21.36 12.62
CA GLN A 611 -30.44 19.91 12.55
C GLN A 611 -30.57 19.20 13.91
N VAL A 612 -30.51 19.93 15.02
CA VAL A 612 -30.59 19.38 16.38
C VAL A 612 -31.76 20.04 17.10
N SER A 613 -32.82 19.27 17.35
CA SER A 613 -34.01 19.74 18.08
C SER A 613 -33.78 19.77 19.60
N ASP A 614 -33.05 18.80 20.14
CA ASP A 614 -32.72 18.69 21.56
C ASP A 614 -31.83 19.87 22.03
N GLU A 615 -32.30 20.60 23.05
CA GLU A 615 -31.58 21.74 23.63
C GLU A 615 -30.31 21.34 24.39
N ALA A 616 -30.35 20.28 25.18
CA ALA A 616 -29.19 19.82 25.94
C ALA A 616 -28.08 19.35 24.99
N LEU A 617 -28.45 18.65 23.91
CA LEU A 617 -27.51 18.25 22.86
C LEU A 617 -26.94 19.47 22.12
N ARG A 618 -27.76 20.50 21.83
CA ARG A 618 -27.29 21.75 21.20
C ARG A 618 -26.26 22.49 22.04
N GLU A 619 -26.44 22.51 23.36
CA GLU A 619 -25.49 23.13 24.29
C GLU A 619 -24.15 22.40 24.26
N ARG A 620 -24.17 21.07 24.40
CA ARG A 620 -22.96 20.20 24.32
C ARG A 620 -22.24 20.28 22.97
N LEU A 621 -22.93 20.68 21.90
CA LEU A 621 -22.37 20.88 20.57
C LEU A 621 -21.95 22.33 20.28
N THR A 622 -22.03 23.23 21.27
CA THR A 622 -21.61 24.63 21.12
C THR A 622 -20.13 24.78 21.50
N PRO A 623 -19.25 25.23 20.57
CA PRO A 623 -17.83 25.40 20.88
C PRO A 623 -17.56 26.55 21.87
N SER A 624 -16.61 26.36 22.78
CA SER A 624 -16.18 27.34 23.78
C SER A 624 -15.00 28.21 23.36
N TYR A 625 -14.58 28.13 22.09
CA TYR A 625 -13.41 28.84 21.57
C TYR A 625 -13.76 29.69 20.32
N PRO A 626 -12.97 30.72 20.00
CA PRO A 626 -13.21 31.61 18.86
C PRO A 626 -13.33 30.87 17.52
N LEU A 627 -14.29 31.29 16.68
CA LEU A 627 -14.39 30.81 15.31
C LEU A 627 -13.07 31.07 14.55
N GLY A 628 -12.56 30.03 13.87
CA GLY A 628 -11.30 30.07 13.13
C GLY A 628 -10.07 29.56 13.90
N CYS A 629 -10.12 29.45 15.24
CA CYS A 629 -8.96 28.95 16.00
C CYS A 629 -8.60 27.49 15.69
N LYS A 630 -9.60 26.68 15.35
CA LYS A 630 -9.45 25.36 14.72
C LYS A 630 -10.05 25.42 13.32
N ARG A 631 -9.61 24.52 12.42
CA ARG A 631 -10.20 24.40 11.07
C ARG A 631 -11.71 24.19 11.19
N ILE A 632 -12.47 24.96 10.42
CA ILE A 632 -13.94 24.83 10.37
C ILE A 632 -14.29 23.49 9.72
N ILE A 633 -15.27 22.80 10.30
CA ILE A 633 -15.81 21.56 9.75
C ILE A 633 -16.99 21.91 8.83
N TYR A 634 -16.99 21.38 7.60
CA TYR A 634 -18.12 21.51 6.68
C TYR A 634 -18.84 20.17 6.59
N SER A 635 -20.05 20.08 7.19
CA SER A 635 -20.84 18.84 7.16
C SER A 635 -22.33 19.12 7.26
N ASN A 636 -23.11 18.39 6.46
CA ASN A 636 -24.57 18.36 6.56
C ASN A 636 -25.08 17.11 7.28
N ASP A 637 -24.21 16.11 7.48
CA ASP A 637 -24.61 14.76 7.88
C ASP A 637 -24.18 14.45 9.32
N PHE A 638 -23.25 15.25 9.87
CA PHE A 638 -22.70 15.05 11.21
C PHE A 638 -23.74 15.25 12.32
N TYR A 639 -24.41 16.40 12.38
CA TYR A 639 -25.43 16.63 13.41
C TYR A 639 -26.61 15.66 13.30
N PRO A 640 -27.17 15.36 12.11
CA PRO A 640 -28.19 14.32 11.98
C PRO A 640 -27.75 12.96 12.50
N ALA A 641 -26.48 12.58 12.31
CA ALA A 641 -25.95 11.33 12.84
C ALA A 641 -25.96 11.30 14.38
N LEU A 642 -25.68 12.41 15.05
CA LEU A 642 -25.74 12.52 16.52
C LEU A 642 -27.15 12.46 17.09
N CYS A 643 -28.17 12.77 16.28
CA CYS A 643 -29.57 12.70 16.67
C CYS A 643 -30.18 11.30 16.51
N ARG A 644 -29.40 10.31 16.04
CA ARG A 644 -29.88 8.94 15.86
C ARG A 644 -30.05 8.24 17.21
N PRO A 645 -31.04 7.34 17.37
CA PRO A 645 -31.32 6.69 18.64
C PRO A 645 -30.19 5.76 19.11
N ASN A 646 -29.36 5.24 18.19
CA ASN A 646 -28.23 4.36 18.50
C ASN A 646 -26.90 5.11 18.73
N VAL A 647 -26.94 6.46 18.85
CA VAL A 647 -25.74 7.28 19.03
C VAL A 647 -25.81 8.01 20.35
N GLU A 648 -24.79 7.79 21.20
CA GLU A 648 -24.58 8.51 22.44
C GLU A 648 -23.39 9.45 22.28
N LEU A 649 -23.62 10.76 22.37
CA LEU A 649 -22.55 11.73 22.57
C LEU A 649 -22.12 11.66 24.05
N VAL A 650 -20.82 11.45 24.29
CA VAL A 650 -20.19 11.39 25.61
C VAL A 650 -19.24 12.57 25.75
N THR A 651 -19.42 13.40 26.79
CA THR A 651 -18.60 14.62 27.02
C THR A 651 -17.76 14.53 28.28
N GLU A 652 -18.03 13.52 29.09
CA GLU A 652 -17.31 13.17 30.30
C GLU A 652 -15.89 12.74 29.93
N GLY A 653 -14.93 13.01 30.81
CA GLY A 653 -13.54 12.59 30.60
C GLY A 653 -13.44 11.07 30.54
N ILE A 654 -12.53 10.55 29.72
CA ILE A 654 -12.19 9.12 29.76
C ILE A 654 -11.18 8.92 30.89
N GLU A 655 -11.50 8.04 31.83
CA GLU A 655 -10.60 7.66 32.93
C GLU A 655 -9.63 6.56 32.49
N ARG A 656 -10.16 5.47 31.94
CA ARG A 656 -9.38 4.31 31.43
C ARG A 656 -10.19 3.46 30.46
N LEU A 657 -9.49 2.61 29.72
CA LEU A 657 -10.07 1.46 29.04
C LEU A 657 -10.01 0.23 29.94
N THR A 658 -11.04 -0.61 29.87
CA THR A 658 -11.03 -1.96 30.44
C THR A 658 -10.78 -2.97 29.32
N ALA A 659 -10.73 -4.26 29.66
CA ALA A 659 -10.65 -5.32 28.65
C ALA A 659 -11.82 -5.30 27.65
N HIS A 660 -12.97 -4.72 28.03
CA HIS A 660 -14.23 -4.81 27.27
C HIS A 660 -15.00 -3.49 27.13
N GLY A 661 -14.41 -2.36 27.54
CA GLY A 661 -15.16 -1.11 27.66
C GLY A 661 -14.31 0.14 27.86
N ILE A 662 -15.00 1.29 27.95
CA ILE A 662 -14.42 2.58 28.32
C ILE A 662 -15.11 3.06 29.60
N VAL A 663 -14.33 3.42 30.62
CA VAL A 663 -14.84 4.04 31.86
C VAL A 663 -14.63 5.54 31.78
N THR A 664 -15.69 6.29 32.00
CA THR A 664 -15.65 7.75 32.10
C THR A 664 -15.54 8.22 33.54
N THR A 665 -15.17 9.48 33.75
CA THR A 665 -14.94 10.10 35.06
C THR A 665 -16.17 10.16 35.96
N ASP A 666 -17.37 9.91 35.42
CA ASP A 666 -18.62 9.74 36.15
C ASP A 666 -18.79 8.30 36.72
N GLY A 667 -17.79 7.43 36.53
CA GLY A 667 -17.80 6.04 36.96
C GLY A 667 -18.56 5.09 36.02
N ARG A 668 -19.15 5.59 34.93
CA ARG A 668 -19.93 4.77 34.00
C ARG A 668 -19.04 4.01 33.03
N GLU A 669 -19.17 2.69 32.99
CA GLU A 669 -18.55 1.85 31.97
C GLU A 669 -19.47 1.72 30.75
N ARG A 670 -18.89 1.88 29.56
CA ARG A 670 -19.54 1.65 28.26
C ARG A 670 -18.87 0.46 27.57
N PRO A 671 -19.53 -0.71 27.53
CA PRO A 671 -19.00 -1.88 26.84
C PRO A 671 -18.88 -1.63 25.34
N ILE A 672 -17.75 -1.99 24.75
CA ILE A 672 -17.47 -1.81 23.31
C ILE A 672 -16.72 -3.01 22.72
N ASP A 673 -16.99 -3.26 21.44
CA ASP A 673 -16.35 -4.33 20.66
C ASP A 673 -15.27 -3.75 19.74
N VAL A 674 -15.48 -2.52 19.26
CA VAL A 674 -14.57 -1.82 18.34
C VAL A 674 -14.29 -0.41 18.86
N LEU A 675 -13.00 -0.07 18.99
CA LEU A 675 -12.51 1.26 19.28
C LEU A 675 -11.95 1.91 18.01
N VAL A 676 -12.46 3.10 17.68
CA VAL A 676 -12.00 3.91 16.56
C VAL A 676 -11.40 5.22 17.07
N CYS A 677 -10.10 5.41 16.87
CA CYS A 677 -9.39 6.63 17.20
C CYS A 677 -9.41 7.59 15.99
N ALA A 678 -10.18 8.67 16.10
CA ALA A 678 -10.16 9.83 15.21
C ALA A 678 -9.38 10.99 15.87
N THR A 679 -8.24 10.65 16.48
CA THR A 679 -7.47 11.48 17.42
C THR A 679 -6.40 12.35 16.75
N GLY A 680 -6.31 12.31 15.43
CA GLY A 680 -5.45 13.19 14.63
C GLY A 680 -4.03 12.66 14.46
N PHE A 681 -3.08 13.59 14.38
CA PHE A 681 -1.69 13.31 13.99
C PHE A 681 -0.71 14.03 14.90
N ASP A 682 0.50 13.50 15.01
CA ASP A 682 1.64 14.17 15.64
C ASP A 682 2.37 15.03 14.62
N VAL A 683 2.01 16.31 14.57
CA VAL A 683 2.50 17.27 13.55
C VAL A 683 3.87 17.82 13.94
N ALA A 684 4.10 18.07 15.22
CA ALA A 684 5.35 18.63 15.73
C ALA A 684 6.53 17.68 15.47
N HIS A 685 6.30 16.37 15.61
CA HIS A 685 7.32 15.34 15.41
C HIS A 685 7.15 14.60 14.08
N SER A 686 6.53 15.23 13.07
CA SER A 686 6.25 14.59 11.77
C SER A 686 7.50 14.08 11.04
N LEU A 687 8.66 14.71 11.25
CA LEU A 687 9.95 14.29 10.70
C LEU A 687 10.85 13.51 11.67
N SER A 688 10.44 13.29 12.93
CA SER A 688 11.27 12.63 13.94
C SER A 688 11.66 11.18 13.63
N ALA A 689 10.95 10.53 12.70
CA ALA A 689 11.27 9.19 12.22
C ALA A 689 12.45 9.16 11.24
N ILE A 690 12.94 10.32 10.80
CA ILE A 690 14.04 10.47 9.84
C ILE A 690 15.09 11.34 10.50
N ARG A 691 16.32 10.82 10.61
CA ARG A 691 17.45 11.65 11.05
C ARG A 691 17.88 12.55 9.90
N ILE A 692 17.54 13.83 9.96
CA ILE A 692 17.96 14.84 8.97
C ILE A 692 19.03 15.71 9.61
N ALA A 693 20.29 15.56 9.19
CA ALA A 693 21.45 16.27 9.71
C ALA A 693 22.01 17.25 8.67
N GLY A 694 22.15 18.51 9.06
CA GLY A 694 22.75 19.57 8.24
C GLY A 694 24.24 19.76 8.52
N LEU A 695 24.71 20.99 8.39
CA LEU A 695 26.08 21.38 8.69
C LEU A 695 26.46 21.04 10.13
N GLN A 696 27.73 20.68 10.35
CA GLN A 696 28.29 20.30 11.66
C GLN A 696 27.54 19.13 12.33
N GLY A 697 26.78 18.33 11.57
CA GLY A 697 26.03 17.18 12.07
C GLY A 697 24.80 17.51 12.93
N ARG A 698 24.41 18.80 13.04
CA ARG A 698 23.22 19.22 13.79
C ARG A 698 21.96 18.71 13.11
N THR A 699 21.02 18.15 13.87
CA THR A 699 19.79 17.60 13.29
C THR A 699 18.65 18.61 13.27
N LEU A 700 17.69 18.44 12.35
CA LEU A 700 16.44 19.22 12.36
C LEU A 700 15.70 19.05 13.68
N ALA A 701 15.75 17.86 14.28
CA ALA A 701 15.14 17.59 15.58
C ALA A 701 15.77 18.48 16.68
N ASP A 702 17.10 18.58 16.72
CA ASP A 702 17.81 19.48 17.67
C ASP A 702 17.39 20.93 17.46
N ARG A 703 17.23 21.35 16.20
CA ARG A 703 16.88 22.73 15.85
C ARG A 703 15.44 23.11 16.19
N TRP A 704 14.54 22.12 16.22
CA TRP A 704 13.10 22.31 16.40
C TRP A 704 12.58 21.90 17.78
N VAL A 705 13.46 21.73 18.78
CA VAL A 705 13.08 21.45 20.18
C VAL A 705 12.05 22.46 20.71
N ASP A 706 12.20 23.75 20.37
CA ASP A 706 11.28 24.82 20.79
C ASP A 706 10.14 25.08 19.78
N GLY A 707 9.93 24.16 18.85
CA GLY A 707 8.94 24.22 17.80
C GLY A 707 9.55 24.43 16.40
N PRO A 708 8.94 23.87 15.35
CA PRO A 708 9.43 24.00 13.99
C PRO A 708 9.51 25.45 13.47
N GLU A 709 10.59 25.75 12.76
CA GLU A 709 10.81 27.04 12.10
C GLU A 709 11.59 26.92 10.80
N ALA A 710 11.30 27.83 9.87
CA ALA A 710 11.92 27.91 8.55
C ALA A 710 11.77 29.34 7.99
N TYR A 711 12.59 29.71 7.02
CA TYR A 711 12.43 30.93 6.23
C TYR A 711 11.41 30.69 5.11
N HIS A 712 10.33 31.49 5.10
CA HIS A 712 9.14 31.29 4.26
C HIS A 712 8.48 29.90 4.37
N GLY A 713 8.86 29.10 5.37
CA GLY A 713 8.46 27.69 5.47
C GLY A 713 9.16 26.74 4.50
N ILE A 714 10.17 27.21 3.76
CA ILE A 714 10.82 26.47 2.67
C ILE A 714 12.25 26.07 3.04
N THR A 715 13.06 26.99 3.55
CA THR A 715 14.49 26.75 3.83
C THR A 715 14.80 26.86 5.31
N VAL A 716 15.77 26.09 5.81
CA VAL A 716 16.16 26.06 7.22
C VAL A 716 17.65 26.34 7.32
N SER A 717 18.03 27.36 8.11
CA SER A 717 19.43 27.75 8.27
C SER A 717 20.26 26.61 8.87
N GLY A 718 21.41 26.34 8.27
CA GLY A 718 22.28 25.21 8.63
C GLY A 718 21.93 23.90 7.90
N PHE A 719 20.95 23.92 6.97
CA PHE A 719 20.55 22.76 6.16
C PHE A 719 20.60 23.14 4.68
N PRO A 720 21.80 23.27 4.09
CA PRO A 720 21.96 23.73 2.72
C PRO A 720 21.28 22.79 1.74
N ASN A 721 20.77 23.33 0.63
CA ASN A 721 20.09 22.58 -0.44
C ASN A 721 18.87 21.75 0.01
N LEU A 722 18.36 21.93 1.24
CA LEU A 722 17.13 21.34 1.73
C LEU A 722 15.95 22.29 1.51
N PHE A 723 14.89 21.80 0.87
CA PHE A 723 13.65 22.55 0.64
C PHE A 723 12.45 21.79 1.21
N LEU A 724 11.75 22.39 2.17
CA LEU A 724 10.54 21.87 2.78
C LEU A 724 9.31 22.28 1.97
N MET A 725 8.46 21.32 1.62
CA MET A 725 7.14 21.58 1.04
C MET A 725 6.08 21.44 2.13
N LEU A 726 5.18 22.41 2.24
CA LEU A 726 4.28 22.56 3.38
C LEU A 726 5.02 22.53 4.73
N GLY A 727 6.13 23.25 4.82
CA GLY A 727 6.91 23.38 6.04
C GLY A 727 6.24 24.25 7.12
N PRO A 728 6.99 24.63 8.16
CA PRO A 728 6.46 25.46 9.24
C PRO A 728 5.86 26.76 8.72
N ASN A 729 4.69 27.12 9.26
CA ASN A 729 3.94 28.33 8.96
C ASN A 729 3.47 28.48 7.50
N THR A 730 3.22 27.38 6.78
CA THR A 730 2.62 27.42 5.43
C THR A 730 1.32 26.63 5.28
N ALA A 731 0.89 25.92 6.34
CA ALA A 731 -0.44 25.32 6.34
C ALA A 731 -1.53 26.41 6.40
N THR A 732 -2.73 26.06 5.93
CA THR A 732 -3.82 27.02 5.76
C THR A 732 -5.04 26.63 6.59
N GLY A 733 -5.69 27.62 7.21
CA GLY A 733 -6.93 27.43 7.97
C GLY A 733 -8.22 27.61 7.15
N HIS A 734 -8.13 28.18 5.94
CA HIS A 734 -9.28 28.70 5.18
C HIS A 734 -9.26 28.37 3.68
N THR A 735 -8.11 27.96 3.12
CA THR A 735 -7.94 27.79 1.67
C THR A 735 -7.38 26.41 1.30
N SER A 736 -7.07 26.22 0.01
CA SER A 736 -6.38 25.05 -0.52
C SER A 736 -4.88 25.11 -0.26
N THR A 737 -4.29 24.04 0.28
CA THR A 737 -2.83 23.92 0.44
C THR A 737 -2.11 23.87 -0.91
N LEU A 738 -2.78 23.49 -2.00
CA LEU A 738 -2.16 23.45 -3.34
C LEU A 738 -1.75 24.84 -3.84
N LEU A 739 -2.40 25.90 -3.35
CA LEU A 739 -2.04 27.28 -3.67
C LEU A 739 -0.74 27.73 -3.00
N TYR A 740 -0.26 26.99 -1.99
CA TYR A 740 1.03 27.22 -1.32
C TYR A 740 2.10 26.30 -1.88
N ILE A 741 1.78 25.02 -2.11
CA ILE A 741 2.72 24.04 -2.69
C ILE A 741 3.30 24.51 -4.02
N GLU A 742 2.46 24.99 -4.94
CA GLU A 742 2.94 25.36 -6.28
C GLU A 742 4.03 26.45 -6.22
N PRO A 743 3.83 27.60 -5.55
CA PRO A 743 4.88 28.62 -5.46
C PRO A 743 6.04 28.23 -4.53
N GLU A 744 5.85 27.38 -3.51
CA GLU A 744 6.95 26.79 -2.72
C GLU A 744 7.92 26.00 -3.63
N VAL A 745 7.38 25.18 -4.53
CA VAL A 745 8.18 24.40 -5.50
C VAL A 745 8.90 25.34 -6.47
N ASP A 746 8.23 26.38 -6.97
CA ASP A 746 8.87 27.35 -7.88
C ASP A 746 10.04 28.07 -7.20
N HIS A 747 9.88 28.45 -5.93
CA HIS A 747 10.93 29.06 -5.12
C HIS A 747 12.13 28.11 -4.97
N ALA A 748 11.88 26.84 -4.61
CA ALA A 748 12.93 25.85 -4.48
C ALA A 748 13.70 25.66 -5.80
N ILE A 749 12.98 25.57 -6.94
CA ILE A 749 13.60 25.45 -8.27
C ILE A 749 14.44 26.70 -8.60
N ALA A 750 13.95 27.90 -8.30
CA ALA A 750 14.72 29.12 -8.52
C ALA A 750 16.02 29.16 -7.70
N CYS A 751 16.00 28.66 -6.46
CA CYS A 751 17.22 28.48 -5.65
C CYS A 751 18.15 27.41 -6.23
N MET A 752 17.62 26.29 -6.75
CA MET A 752 18.44 25.27 -7.42
C MET A 752 19.12 25.81 -8.68
N GLN A 753 18.40 26.63 -9.45
CA GLN A 753 18.92 27.29 -10.65
C GLN A 753 20.04 28.28 -10.29
N SER A 754 19.87 29.11 -9.25
CA SER A 754 20.93 30.05 -8.87
C SER A 754 22.21 29.36 -8.39
N VAL A 755 22.09 28.21 -7.71
CA VAL A 755 23.27 27.37 -7.37
C VAL A 755 23.98 26.88 -8.62
N ARG A 756 23.21 26.38 -9.60
CA ARG A 756 23.77 25.85 -10.86
C ARG A 756 24.42 26.95 -11.71
N ASP A 757 23.70 28.05 -11.93
CA ASP A 757 24.12 29.15 -12.79
C ASP A 757 25.33 29.89 -12.21
N GLY A 758 25.44 29.96 -10.88
CA GLY A 758 26.58 30.55 -10.18
C GLY A 758 27.79 29.63 -9.99
N GLY A 759 27.72 28.36 -10.41
CA GLY A 759 28.81 27.39 -10.19
C GLY A 759 29.04 27.06 -8.70
N HIS A 760 28.02 27.20 -7.88
CA HIS A 760 28.05 26.89 -6.45
C HIS A 760 27.69 25.40 -6.22
N ARG A 761 28.15 24.84 -5.11
CA ARG A 761 27.73 23.50 -4.68
C ARG A 761 26.45 23.56 -3.86
N TRP A 762 26.27 24.61 -3.06
CA TRP A 762 25.09 24.74 -2.21
C TRP A 762 24.67 26.18 -1.91
N ILE A 763 23.41 26.30 -1.50
CA ILE A 763 22.78 27.51 -0.96
C ILE A 763 22.19 27.21 0.42
N ASP A 764 22.42 28.12 1.38
CA ASP A 764 21.85 28.06 2.73
C ASP A 764 21.26 29.40 3.13
N VAL A 765 20.18 29.40 3.92
CA VAL A 765 19.58 30.64 4.41
C VAL A 765 20.36 31.17 5.60
N ARG A 766 20.63 32.49 5.61
CA ARG A 766 21.33 33.15 6.71
C ARG A 766 20.53 33.04 8.01
N SER A 767 21.22 32.77 9.11
CA SER A 767 20.58 32.56 10.42
C SER A 767 19.84 33.81 10.89
N GLU A 768 20.37 34.99 10.56
CA GLU A 768 19.82 36.30 10.90
C GLU A 768 18.52 36.55 10.12
N ALA A 769 18.52 36.29 8.80
CA ALA A 769 17.36 36.47 7.94
C ALA A 769 16.21 35.54 8.36
N MET A 770 16.51 34.27 8.64
CA MET A 770 15.51 33.31 9.12
C MET A 770 14.93 33.72 10.49
N ARG A 771 15.78 34.14 11.44
CA ARG A 771 15.33 34.60 12.77
C ARG A 771 14.46 35.84 12.67
N GLU A 772 14.86 36.82 11.85
CA GLU A 772 14.11 38.05 11.67
C GLU A 772 12.72 37.80 11.08
N HIS A 773 12.67 36.99 10.02
CA HIS A 773 11.44 36.54 9.40
C HIS A 773 10.49 35.89 10.42
N ASN A 774 11.00 34.93 11.19
CA ASN A 774 10.21 34.21 12.18
C ASN A 774 9.74 35.12 13.33
N ARG A 775 10.57 36.07 13.78
CA ARG A 775 10.20 37.05 14.80
C ARG A 775 9.00 37.89 14.36
N HIS A 776 9.04 38.41 13.13
CA HIS A 776 7.91 39.17 12.55
C HIS A 776 6.66 38.29 12.41
N LEU A 777 6.82 37.06 11.93
CA LEU A 777 5.73 36.11 11.72
C LEU A 777 5.03 35.74 13.04
N GLN A 778 5.80 35.44 14.08
CA GLN A 778 5.26 35.09 15.40
C GLN A 778 4.61 36.28 16.10
N ALA A 779 5.08 37.51 15.90
CA ALA A 779 4.41 38.70 16.42
C ALA A 779 2.98 38.85 15.86
N ARG A 780 2.76 38.51 14.58
CA ARG A 780 1.42 38.49 13.97
C ARG A 780 0.59 37.32 14.47
N LEU A 781 1.17 36.12 14.52
CA LEU A 781 0.47 34.90 14.97
C LEU A 781 0.05 34.97 16.44
N GLY A 782 0.86 35.58 17.31
CA GLY A 782 0.55 35.76 18.74
C GLY A 782 -0.75 36.54 18.98
N ARG A 783 -1.11 37.46 18.07
CA ARG A 783 -2.34 38.27 18.12
C ARG A 783 -3.53 37.66 17.36
N SER A 784 -3.34 36.51 16.71
CA SER A 784 -4.37 35.89 15.87
C SER A 784 -5.33 35.02 16.69
N VAL A 785 -6.46 34.62 16.10
CA VAL A 785 -7.36 33.64 16.75
C VAL A 785 -6.70 32.28 17.01
N TRP A 786 -5.63 31.93 16.28
CA TRP A 786 -4.96 30.64 16.43
C TRP A 786 -4.14 30.53 17.73
N SER A 787 -3.84 31.64 18.41
CA SER A 787 -3.19 31.62 19.74
C SER A 787 -4.21 31.47 20.88
N GLN A 788 -5.51 31.56 20.61
CA GLN A 788 -6.57 31.66 21.63
C GLN A 788 -7.20 30.30 22.01
N CYS A 789 -6.75 29.18 21.45
CA CYS A 789 -7.21 27.85 21.83
C CYS A 789 -6.12 26.78 21.68
N ARG A 790 -6.35 25.58 22.23
CA ARG A 790 -5.49 24.42 22.02
C ARG A 790 -5.85 23.72 20.71
N SER A 791 -4.88 23.60 19.81
CA SER A 791 -5.01 22.92 18.52
C SER A 791 -3.67 22.30 18.12
N TRP A 792 -3.66 21.45 17.09
CA TRP A 792 -2.42 20.90 16.54
C TRP A 792 -1.55 21.96 15.81
N TYR A 793 -2.04 23.20 15.66
CA TYR A 793 -1.27 24.30 15.08
C TYR A 793 -0.16 24.83 16.00
N ARG A 794 -0.22 24.46 17.29
CA ARG A 794 0.58 25.05 18.36
C ARG A 794 1.50 24.04 19.00
N HIS A 795 2.68 24.52 19.36
CA HIS A 795 3.60 23.81 20.23
C HIS A 795 3.20 24.01 21.70
N ASP A 796 3.71 23.17 22.60
CA ASP A 796 3.35 23.22 24.02
C ASP A 796 3.83 24.51 24.71
N ASN A 797 4.90 25.14 24.20
CA ASN A 797 5.35 26.48 24.62
C ASN A 797 4.46 27.63 24.10
N GLY A 798 3.37 27.32 23.38
CA GLY A 798 2.39 28.28 22.90
C GLY A 798 2.65 28.83 21.49
N ARG A 799 3.82 28.61 20.89
CA ARG A 799 4.20 29.05 19.54
C ARG A 799 3.25 28.45 18.49
N VAL A 800 2.77 29.28 17.54
CA VAL A 800 1.97 28.80 16.40
C VAL A 800 2.94 28.48 15.26
N PHE A 801 3.18 27.19 15.00
CA PHE A 801 4.18 26.76 14.03
C PHE A 801 3.58 26.21 12.73
N ALA A 802 2.30 25.86 12.69
CA ALA A 802 1.71 25.23 11.51
C ALA A 802 1.23 26.25 10.45
N LEU A 803 0.58 27.33 10.88
CA LEU A 803 -0.21 28.18 10.00
C LEU A 803 0.51 29.47 9.56
N PHE A 804 0.19 29.93 8.35
CA PHE A 804 0.51 31.27 7.87
C PHE A 804 -0.55 32.29 8.37
N PRO A 805 -0.15 33.46 8.91
CA PRO A 805 -1.11 34.42 9.48
C PRO A 805 -1.91 35.21 8.45
N GLY A 806 -1.41 35.34 7.22
CA GLY A 806 -1.94 36.23 6.19
C GLY A 806 -2.95 35.58 5.23
N TYR A 807 -3.12 36.24 4.08
CA TYR A 807 -3.91 35.77 2.93
C TYR A 807 -3.05 34.99 1.95
N THR A 808 -3.65 34.16 1.10
CA THR A 808 -2.88 33.33 0.14
C THR A 808 -2.02 34.17 -0.79
N ARG A 809 -2.55 35.29 -1.29
CA ARG A 809 -1.80 36.18 -2.18
C ARG A 809 -0.55 36.75 -1.51
N GLU A 810 -0.64 37.11 -0.24
CA GLU A 810 0.49 37.63 0.53
C GLU A 810 1.64 36.61 0.58
N TYR A 811 1.32 35.34 0.85
CA TYR A 811 2.30 34.26 0.85
C TYR A 811 2.88 34.01 -0.56
N VAL A 812 2.02 33.89 -1.57
CA VAL A 812 2.43 33.66 -2.96
C VAL A 812 3.39 34.75 -3.43
N ASP A 813 3.07 36.02 -3.16
CA ASP A 813 3.92 37.15 -3.56
C ASP A 813 5.24 37.17 -2.78
N ALA A 814 5.23 36.78 -1.49
CA ALA A 814 6.44 36.69 -0.67
C ALA A 814 7.43 35.61 -1.15
N VAL A 815 6.95 34.49 -1.70
CA VAL A 815 7.83 33.38 -2.13
C VAL A 815 8.08 33.35 -3.64
N ARG A 816 7.35 34.17 -4.43
CA ARG A 816 7.41 34.18 -5.91
C ARG A 816 8.84 34.31 -6.46
N ARG A 817 9.69 35.10 -5.81
CA ARG A 817 11.09 35.31 -6.17
C ARG A 817 11.94 35.22 -4.92
N PRO A 818 12.92 34.30 -4.86
CA PRO A 818 13.85 34.26 -3.74
C PRO A 818 14.62 35.58 -3.59
N ASP A 819 14.62 36.14 -2.38
CA ASP A 819 15.54 37.22 -2.03
C ASP A 819 16.91 36.60 -1.74
N PHE A 820 17.78 36.57 -2.75
CA PHE A 820 19.12 35.99 -2.63
C PHE A 820 20.03 36.72 -1.63
N SER A 821 19.69 37.93 -1.16
CA SER A 821 20.44 38.59 -0.09
C SER A 821 20.26 37.89 1.27
N ALA A 822 19.12 37.20 1.46
CA ALA A 822 18.85 36.37 2.63
C ALA A 822 19.63 35.04 2.63
N TYR A 823 20.31 34.71 1.54
CA TYR A 823 21.03 33.45 1.36
C TYR A 823 22.55 33.65 1.35
N ALA A 824 23.25 32.56 1.67
CA ALA A 824 24.68 32.40 1.50
C ALA A 824 24.92 31.24 0.52
N PHE A 825 25.90 31.42 -0.34
CA PHE A 825 26.40 30.40 -1.26
C PHE A 825 27.80 30.00 -0.83
N ASP A 826 28.23 28.79 -1.16
CA ASP A 826 29.62 28.41 -0.97
C ASP A 826 30.55 29.14 -1.95
N ALA A 827 31.86 29.13 -1.67
CA ALA A 827 32.85 29.77 -2.53
C ALA A 827 32.78 29.16 -3.95
N ALA A 828 32.59 30.02 -4.96
CA ALA A 828 32.47 29.59 -6.36
C ALA A 828 33.71 28.79 -6.79
N HIS A 829 33.50 27.64 -7.44
CA HIS A 829 34.61 26.95 -8.10
C HIS A 829 34.96 27.72 -9.36
N SER A 830 36.11 28.40 -9.37
CA SER A 830 36.74 28.76 -10.64
C SER A 830 37.12 27.47 -11.34
N HIS A 831 36.57 27.23 -12.53
CA HIS A 831 37.07 26.22 -13.45
C HIS A 831 38.57 26.47 -13.64
N ILE A 832 39.42 25.66 -13.00
CA ILE A 832 40.83 25.57 -13.34
C ILE A 832 40.88 24.63 -14.54
N ASP A 833 40.74 25.21 -15.74
CA ASP A 833 41.18 24.54 -16.95
C ASP A 833 42.69 24.27 -16.81
N SER A 834 43.05 23.02 -17.03
CA SER A 834 44.43 22.54 -16.92
C SER A 834 45.31 23.14 -18.03
N PRO A 835 46.58 23.49 -17.76
CA PRO A 835 47.48 24.00 -18.79
C PRO A 835 47.93 22.83 -19.68
N SER A 836 47.39 22.79 -20.89
CA SER A 836 47.83 21.91 -21.98
C SER A 836 47.99 22.75 -23.23
N GLU A 837 49.14 23.41 -23.38
CA GLU A 837 49.77 23.70 -24.67
C GLU A 837 51.08 24.49 -24.45
N ALA A 838 52.17 23.76 -24.26
CA ALA A 838 53.52 24.18 -24.61
C ALA A 838 54.45 22.96 -24.53
N LEU A 839 54.49 22.17 -25.60
CA LEU A 839 55.64 21.34 -26.04
C LEU A 839 55.22 20.51 -27.27
N ALA A 840 55.35 21.11 -28.45
CA ALA A 840 55.81 20.50 -29.72
C ALA A 840 55.78 21.58 -30.81
#